data_AF-A0A4V5UXG7-F1
#
_entry.id   AF-A0A4V5UXG7-F1
#
_cell.length_a   1.000
_cell.length_b   1.000
_cell.length_c   1.000
_cell.angle_alpha   90.00
_cell.angle_beta   90.00
_cell.angle_gamma   90.00
#
_symmetry.space_group_name_H-M   'P 1'
#
loop_
_entity.id
_entity.type
_entity.pdbx_description
1 polymer ?
#
loop_
_entity_poly.entity_id
_entity_poly.type
_entity_poly.pdbx_seq_one_letter_code
_entity_poly.pdbx_strand_id
1 'polypeptide(L)'
;MPIIRRRRVRSVVLSLTACIALLATGTQPAVSTPLRTDRLELSPCADDPAFRCGTLPVPLDRRHPDGRTVPLHVEVFPHTGPTAAPAGAVFITLGGPGASISLSDKYGYVDLLSTVAETRDLVFVDQRGVGLSAAIDCPDWQHGGPFYASAAKCHDQLGDAANLYSTTDVADDLEQVRRALAYGDIDLVGASYAANDMVTYATRWKQNVRSISLGAPALTVDTDPFYAYQPKHYPALVNAVCGRSPACSAANPDPAASLAWLADRLRRTPVSGVGVDSHGVPHRITVTENLLATAIMPFNGGSFVGPGEITQAAVALQRGDAVPLLRLAADVDPANGFDAGDPREFSNGHALARMCVDQPVQWDKDASPARRLQQYAAAFAAEPARYGPISKSAWDHEGYLGFQPLPCIASSWEDRPSYPSGTKVRGVPALIVTGEYDAGVTPEAGRIASRVLVGSTYVELAAVGHATWFTGSCGTVLLQRFIQTLAVGDTSCARTPPAGWWMPGSFPLTAAAAPPARQTAGPPATTDVRRLATVTAETVMDGLQHIASISGLVAGGLRGGTVTYDDSSERPFVYDAARFTRDVSVSGSTTWTPDGIDGTFTVRTPAGTTATATVRGAFTHLGGTVTVTLRQNNRTQTFELPGY
;
A
#
# COMPACT_ATOMS: atom_id res chain seq x y z
N MET A 1 -56.10 -14.48 -21.74
CA MET A 1 -57.07 -15.39 -21.05
C MET A 1 -57.42 -16.50 -22.03
N PRO A 2 -57.48 -17.81 -21.67
CA PRO A 2 -57.96 -18.35 -20.38
C PRO A 2 -56.98 -19.38 -19.72
N ILE A 3 -56.90 -19.44 -18.37
CA ILE A 3 -57.56 -20.38 -17.42
C ILE A 3 -56.74 -21.65 -17.08
N ILE A 4 -56.12 -21.60 -15.89
CA ILE A 4 -56.07 -22.58 -14.78
C ILE A 4 -56.72 -23.97 -15.00
N ARG A 5 -56.00 -25.07 -14.66
CA ARG A 5 -56.46 -26.23 -13.83
C ARG A 5 -55.33 -27.28 -13.69
N ARG A 6 -54.76 -27.46 -12.49
CA ARG A 6 -55.15 -28.35 -11.35
C ARG A 6 -54.81 -29.84 -11.51
N ARG A 7 -53.96 -30.29 -10.57
CA ARG A 7 -53.59 -31.64 -10.11
C ARG A 7 -54.77 -32.65 -10.02
N ARG A 8 -54.48 -33.95 -10.23
CA ARG A 8 -54.52 -35.06 -9.22
C ARG A 8 -54.36 -36.43 -9.93
N VAL A 9 -53.32 -37.21 -9.59
CA VAL A 9 -53.34 -38.41 -8.71
C VAL A 9 -54.21 -39.56 -9.22
N ARG A 10 -53.58 -40.71 -9.57
CA ARG A 10 -53.87 -42.04 -8.98
C ARG A 10 -52.93 -43.15 -9.50
N SER A 11 -52.11 -43.57 -8.56
CA SER A 11 -51.44 -44.84 -8.28
C SER A 11 -52.08 -46.17 -8.75
N VAL A 12 -51.16 -47.08 -9.13
CA VAL A 12 -51.08 -48.54 -8.82
C VAL A 12 -51.86 -49.51 -9.71
N VAL A 13 -51.13 -50.46 -10.35
CA VAL A 13 -51.08 -51.90 -10.00
C VAL A 13 -49.86 -52.57 -10.68
N LEU A 14 -49.19 -53.42 -9.90
CA LEU A 14 -47.99 -54.24 -10.15
C LEU A 14 -48.10 -55.23 -11.31
N SER A 15 -46.96 -55.56 -11.92
CA SER A 15 -46.58 -56.96 -12.20
C SER A 15 -45.05 -57.10 -12.30
N LEU A 16 -44.50 -58.01 -11.48
CA LEU A 16 -43.09 -58.37 -11.39
C LEU A 16 -42.63 -59.15 -12.63
N THR A 17 -41.46 -58.82 -13.17
CA THR A 17 -40.55 -59.83 -13.73
C THR A 17 -39.11 -59.37 -13.52
N ALA A 18 -38.33 -60.21 -12.86
CA ALA A 18 -36.97 -59.94 -12.43
C ALA A 18 -35.98 -60.07 -13.60
N CYS A 19 -35.21 -59.01 -13.86
CA CYS A 19 -33.91 -59.07 -14.51
C CYS A 19 -32.90 -58.33 -13.63
N ILE A 20 -31.95 -59.08 -13.10
CA ILE A 20 -30.81 -58.59 -12.33
C ILE A 20 -29.88 -57.87 -13.31
N ALA A 21 -29.77 -56.55 -13.17
CA ALA A 21 -28.71 -55.74 -13.76
C ALA A 21 -28.19 -54.78 -12.67
N LEU A 22 -26.89 -54.90 -12.36
CA LEU A 22 -26.18 -54.02 -11.43
C LEU A 22 -26.34 -52.55 -11.87
N LEU A 23 -27.02 -51.74 -11.05
CA LEU A 23 -26.95 -50.28 -11.15
C LEU A 23 -25.92 -49.79 -10.14
N ALA A 24 -24.73 -49.52 -10.64
CA ALA A 24 -23.81 -48.60 -9.99
C ALA A 24 -24.52 -47.25 -9.84
N THR A 25 -24.55 -46.72 -8.62
CA THR A 25 -24.96 -45.34 -8.34
C THR A 25 -23.90 -44.41 -8.93
N GLY A 26 -24.05 -44.10 -10.21
CA GLY A 26 -23.33 -43.01 -10.87
C GLY A 26 -23.87 -41.69 -10.37
N THR A 27 -23.16 -41.05 -9.45
CA THR A 27 -23.17 -39.60 -9.31
C THR A 27 -22.84 -39.01 -10.68
N GLN A 28 -23.82 -38.40 -11.35
CA GLN A 28 -23.54 -37.64 -12.56
C GLN A 28 -22.70 -36.42 -12.15
N PRO A 29 -21.47 -36.27 -12.67
CA PRO A 29 -20.76 -35.01 -12.52
C PRO A 29 -21.59 -33.92 -13.22
N ALA A 30 -21.68 -32.75 -12.59
CA ALA A 30 -22.22 -31.56 -13.23
C ALA A 30 -21.45 -31.35 -14.54
N VAL A 31 -22.16 -31.43 -15.66
CA VAL A 31 -21.59 -31.15 -16.99
C VAL A 31 -21.33 -29.65 -17.02
N SER A 32 -20.10 -29.25 -16.75
CA SER A 32 -19.58 -27.94 -17.10
C SER A 32 -19.51 -27.87 -18.62
N THR A 33 -20.43 -27.16 -19.25
CA THR A 33 -20.33 -26.82 -20.67
C THR A 33 -18.96 -26.15 -20.90
N PRO A 34 -18.10 -26.66 -21.80
CA PRO A 34 -16.83 -26.02 -22.07
C PRO A 34 -17.12 -24.63 -22.68
N LEU A 35 -16.70 -23.57 -21.98
CA LEU A 35 -16.61 -22.25 -22.58
C LEU A 35 -15.74 -22.37 -23.83
N ARG A 36 -16.24 -21.83 -24.95
CA ARG A 36 -15.59 -21.84 -26.25
C ARG A 36 -14.30 -21.02 -26.14
N THR A 37 -13.17 -21.68 -25.91
CA THR A 37 -11.84 -21.05 -25.84
C THR A 37 -11.29 -20.90 -27.25
N ASP A 38 -11.73 -19.86 -27.96
CA ASP A 38 -11.00 -19.40 -29.13
C ASP A 38 -9.62 -18.93 -28.64
N ARG A 39 -8.55 -19.26 -29.39
CA ARG A 39 -7.20 -18.77 -29.04
C ARG A 39 -7.20 -17.25 -29.09
N LEU A 40 -6.58 -16.61 -28.10
CA LEU A 40 -6.39 -15.16 -28.12
C LEU A 40 -5.27 -14.83 -29.11
N GLU A 41 -5.62 -14.15 -30.20
CA GLU A 41 -4.63 -13.63 -31.13
C GLU A 41 -3.98 -12.37 -30.53
N LEU A 42 -2.64 -12.37 -30.46
CA LEU A 42 -1.87 -11.24 -29.96
C LEU A 42 -1.08 -10.56 -31.09
N SER A 43 -1.28 -9.25 -31.22
CA SER A 43 -0.48 -8.37 -32.08
C SER A 43 0.49 -7.55 -31.24
N PRO A 44 1.57 -6.99 -31.81
CA PRO A 44 2.34 -5.94 -31.12
C PRO A 44 1.40 -4.85 -30.58
N CYS A 45 1.64 -4.38 -29.36
CA CYS A 45 0.89 -3.23 -28.82
C CYS A 45 1.20 -1.97 -29.64
N ALA A 46 0.22 -1.09 -29.78
CA ALA A 46 0.35 0.09 -30.66
C ALA A 46 1.29 1.16 -30.08
N ASP A 47 1.32 1.27 -28.76
CA ASP A 47 2.13 2.16 -27.95
C ASP A 47 3.51 1.58 -27.64
N ASP A 48 3.62 0.26 -27.49
CA ASP A 48 4.89 -0.42 -27.20
C ASP A 48 5.03 -1.79 -27.92
N PRO A 49 5.80 -1.87 -29.01
CA PRO A 49 5.97 -3.11 -29.77
C PRO A 49 6.77 -4.20 -29.01
N ALA A 50 7.38 -3.90 -27.85
CA ALA A 50 7.98 -4.91 -26.99
C ALA A 50 6.93 -5.84 -26.35
N PHE A 51 5.68 -5.36 -26.24
CA PHE A 51 4.56 -6.13 -25.72
C PHE A 51 3.66 -6.66 -26.84
N ARG A 52 2.95 -7.73 -26.53
CA ARG A 52 1.93 -8.35 -27.39
C ARG A 52 0.57 -8.19 -26.73
N CYS A 53 -0.31 -7.42 -27.36
CA CYS A 53 -1.63 -7.07 -26.85
C CYS A 53 -2.74 -7.89 -27.51
N GLY A 54 -3.79 -8.17 -26.74
CA GLY A 54 -5.04 -8.72 -27.24
C GLY A 54 -6.19 -8.39 -26.30
N THR A 55 -7.42 -8.55 -26.79
CA THR A 55 -8.64 -8.35 -26.01
C THR A 55 -9.43 -9.64 -25.97
N LEU A 56 -9.66 -10.16 -24.76
CA LEU A 56 -10.46 -11.37 -24.54
C LEU A 56 -11.85 -11.00 -24.01
N PRO A 57 -12.94 -11.13 -24.80
CA PRO A 57 -14.28 -10.95 -24.28
C PRO A 57 -14.65 -12.11 -23.34
N VAL A 58 -15.04 -11.78 -22.11
CA VAL A 58 -15.55 -12.74 -21.13
C VAL A 58 -16.98 -12.39 -20.71
N PRO A 59 -17.82 -13.35 -20.30
CA PRO A 59 -19.13 -13.03 -19.76
C PRO A 59 -19.02 -12.14 -18.52
N LEU A 60 -19.80 -11.05 -18.50
CA LEU A 60 -19.95 -10.22 -17.30
C LEU A 60 -20.64 -11.03 -16.19
N ASP A 61 -21.78 -11.66 -16.51
CA ASP A 61 -22.46 -12.62 -15.64
C ASP A 61 -22.24 -14.05 -16.14
N ARG A 62 -21.47 -14.85 -15.39
CA ARG A 62 -21.18 -16.25 -15.75
C ARG A 62 -22.39 -17.18 -15.65
N ARG A 63 -23.49 -16.75 -14.99
CA ARG A 63 -24.78 -17.47 -15.00
C ARG A 63 -25.52 -17.30 -16.32
N HIS A 64 -25.16 -16.28 -17.09
CA HIS A 64 -25.72 -15.94 -18.40
C HIS A 64 -24.59 -15.79 -19.44
N PRO A 65 -23.93 -16.90 -19.83
CA PRO A 65 -22.71 -16.86 -20.64
C PRO A 65 -22.88 -16.23 -22.03
N ASP A 66 -24.10 -16.22 -22.57
CA ASP A 66 -24.45 -15.60 -23.86
C ASP A 66 -24.90 -14.13 -23.70
N GLY A 67 -24.75 -13.55 -22.51
CA GLY A 67 -25.17 -12.19 -22.17
C GLY A 67 -24.13 -11.11 -22.46
N ARG A 68 -24.16 -10.02 -21.66
CA ARG A 68 -23.18 -8.93 -21.74
C ARG A 68 -21.76 -9.47 -21.46
N THR A 69 -20.78 -8.94 -22.17
CA THR A 69 -19.37 -9.27 -21.98
C THR A 69 -18.57 -8.10 -21.43
N VAL A 70 -17.40 -8.41 -20.84
CA VAL A 70 -16.34 -7.47 -20.49
C VAL A 70 -15.14 -7.75 -21.39
N PRO A 71 -14.55 -6.73 -22.05
CA PRO A 71 -13.35 -6.92 -22.87
C PRO A 71 -12.12 -6.91 -21.95
N LEU A 72 -11.55 -8.06 -21.63
CA LEU A 72 -10.31 -8.09 -20.85
C LEU A 72 -9.13 -7.68 -21.73
N HIS A 73 -8.44 -6.61 -21.36
CA HIS A 73 -7.16 -6.23 -21.94
C HIS A 73 -6.03 -7.09 -21.38
N VAL A 74 -5.27 -7.69 -22.28
CA VAL A 74 -4.18 -8.61 -21.95
C VAL A 74 -2.93 -8.15 -22.70
N GLU A 75 -1.85 -7.94 -21.95
CA GLU A 75 -0.51 -7.72 -22.51
C GLU A 75 0.41 -8.87 -22.12
N VAL A 76 1.24 -9.29 -23.06
CA VAL A 76 2.28 -10.29 -22.84
C VAL A 76 3.61 -9.67 -23.22
N PHE A 77 4.54 -9.60 -22.26
CA PHE A 77 5.95 -9.36 -22.52
C PHE A 77 6.60 -10.71 -22.84
N PRO A 78 6.96 -10.97 -24.12
CA PRO A 78 7.51 -12.26 -24.51
C PRO A 78 8.87 -12.51 -23.86
N HIS A 79 9.18 -13.77 -23.58
CA HIS A 79 10.49 -14.13 -23.06
C HIS A 79 11.62 -13.68 -24.00
N THR A 80 12.73 -13.23 -23.42
CA THR A 80 13.82 -12.59 -24.14
C THR A 80 14.97 -13.54 -24.49
N GLY A 81 14.96 -14.76 -23.93
CA GLY A 81 15.96 -15.78 -24.20
C GLY A 81 15.87 -16.38 -25.61
N PRO A 82 16.87 -17.19 -26.00
CA PRO A 82 16.99 -17.69 -27.37
C PRO A 82 16.06 -18.87 -27.69
N THR A 83 15.27 -19.36 -26.74
CA THR A 83 14.34 -20.47 -26.95
C THR A 83 13.20 -20.06 -27.85
N ALA A 84 12.68 -20.99 -28.66
CA ALA A 84 11.55 -20.69 -29.54
C ALA A 84 10.21 -20.60 -28.80
N ALA A 85 10.12 -21.21 -27.61
CA ALA A 85 8.92 -21.23 -26.78
C ALA A 85 9.29 -20.98 -25.31
N PRO A 86 8.42 -20.29 -24.55
CA PRO A 86 8.68 -20.01 -23.14
C PRO A 86 8.62 -21.29 -22.30
N ALA A 87 9.38 -21.32 -21.21
CA ALA A 87 9.31 -22.35 -20.18
C ALA A 87 8.03 -22.28 -19.32
N GLY A 88 7.25 -21.21 -19.45
CA GLY A 88 6.00 -20.96 -18.73
C GLY A 88 5.65 -19.48 -18.74
N ALA A 89 4.64 -19.11 -17.95
CA ALA A 89 4.19 -17.73 -17.83
C ALA A 89 4.08 -17.29 -16.38
N VAL A 90 4.39 -16.02 -16.13
CA VAL A 90 4.17 -15.34 -14.85
C VAL A 90 2.99 -14.41 -15.00
N PHE A 91 1.90 -14.70 -14.30
CA PHE A 91 0.72 -13.85 -14.26
C PHE A 91 0.87 -12.86 -13.09
N ILE A 92 0.87 -11.59 -13.44
CA ILE A 92 1.11 -10.50 -12.50
C ILE A 92 -0.22 -9.83 -12.19
N THR A 93 -0.55 -9.73 -10.91
CA THR A 93 -1.71 -9.00 -10.44
C THR A 93 -1.29 -7.94 -9.44
N LEU A 94 -1.76 -6.71 -9.66
CA LEU A 94 -1.65 -5.66 -8.65
C LEU A 94 -2.68 -5.88 -7.55
N GLY A 95 -2.46 -5.17 -6.44
CA GLY A 95 -3.44 -5.02 -5.39
C GLY A 95 -4.39 -3.85 -5.66
N GLY A 96 -4.60 -3.02 -4.64
CA GLY A 96 -5.69 -2.06 -4.59
C GLY A 96 -6.79 -2.61 -3.67
N PRO A 97 -7.88 -3.22 -4.18
CA PRO A 97 -8.17 -3.53 -5.60
C PRO A 97 -8.39 -2.27 -6.45
N GLY A 98 -8.34 -2.41 -7.78
CA GLY A 98 -8.65 -1.31 -8.71
C GLY A 98 -7.45 -0.74 -9.46
N ALA A 99 -6.22 -1.18 -9.16
CA ALA A 99 -5.02 -0.74 -9.87
C ALA A 99 -4.86 -1.46 -11.22
N SER A 100 -4.65 -0.70 -12.30
CA SER A 100 -4.33 -1.25 -13.63
C SER A 100 -2.85 -1.62 -13.70
N ILE A 101 -2.57 -2.89 -13.98
CA ILE A 101 -1.20 -3.36 -14.16
C ILE A 101 -0.59 -2.85 -15.46
N SER A 102 -1.39 -2.75 -16.53
CA SER A 102 -0.90 -2.33 -17.85
C SER A 102 -0.59 -0.83 -17.93
N LEU A 103 -1.30 0.00 -17.16
CA LEU A 103 -1.12 1.46 -17.17
C LEU A 103 -0.21 1.97 -16.06
N SER A 104 -0.19 1.32 -14.89
CA SER A 104 0.49 1.88 -13.70
C SER A 104 1.92 1.36 -13.51
N ASP A 105 2.16 0.04 -13.68
CA ASP A 105 3.37 -0.60 -13.13
C ASP A 105 4.04 -1.65 -14.02
N LYS A 106 3.58 -1.88 -15.27
CA LYS A 106 4.11 -2.98 -16.12
C LYS A 106 5.63 -2.96 -16.26
N TYR A 107 6.24 -1.78 -16.46
CA TYR A 107 7.69 -1.65 -16.61
C TYR A 107 8.45 -1.98 -15.33
N GLY A 108 7.95 -1.55 -14.17
CA GLY A 108 8.55 -1.90 -12.88
C GLY A 108 8.61 -3.42 -12.68
N TYR A 109 7.58 -4.14 -13.10
CA TYR A 109 7.56 -5.60 -13.06
C TYR A 109 8.44 -6.28 -14.11
N VAL A 110 8.57 -5.70 -15.31
CA VAL A 110 9.54 -6.18 -16.32
C VAL A 110 10.96 -6.08 -15.75
N ASP A 111 11.32 -4.96 -15.14
CA ASP A 111 12.64 -4.77 -14.53
C ASP A 111 12.85 -5.71 -13.34
N LEU A 112 11.86 -5.78 -12.43
CA LEU A 112 11.83 -6.67 -11.27
C LEU A 112 12.03 -8.14 -11.65
N LEU A 113 11.49 -8.58 -12.79
CA LEU A 113 11.49 -9.96 -13.24
C LEU A 113 12.40 -10.20 -14.45
N SER A 114 13.32 -9.28 -14.76
CA SER A 114 14.19 -9.34 -15.94
C SER A 114 14.87 -10.70 -16.16
N THR A 115 15.48 -11.30 -15.13
CA THR A 115 16.11 -12.63 -15.25
C THR A 115 15.10 -13.78 -15.37
N VAL A 116 13.87 -13.60 -14.87
CA VAL A 116 12.78 -14.56 -15.07
C VAL A 116 12.26 -14.47 -16.50
N ALA A 117 12.16 -13.25 -17.04
CA ALA A 117 11.71 -12.95 -18.39
C ALA A 117 12.65 -13.51 -19.47
N GLU A 118 13.89 -13.90 -19.14
CA GLU A 118 14.75 -14.64 -20.07
C GLU A 118 14.13 -15.98 -20.50
N THR A 119 13.29 -16.59 -19.67
CA THR A 119 12.76 -17.94 -19.94
C THR A 119 11.25 -18.04 -19.89
N ARG A 120 10.56 -17.04 -19.33
CA ARG A 120 9.10 -17.05 -19.13
C ARG A 120 8.49 -15.79 -19.71
N ASP A 121 7.30 -15.92 -20.29
CA ASP A 121 6.52 -14.76 -20.67
C ASP A 121 5.95 -14.09 -19.40
N LEU A 122 5.89 -12.76 -19.37
CA LEU A 122 5.21 -12.02 -18.31
C LEU A 122 3.84 -11.59 -18.84
N VAL A 123 2.77 -11.92 -18.11
CA VAL A 123 1.39 -11.72 -18.53
C VAL A 123 0.73 -10.71 -17.58
N PHE A 124 0.26 -9.62 -18.17
CA PHE A 124 -0.39 -8.50 -17.51
C PHE A 124 -1.84 -8.48 -17.94
N VAL A 125 -2.76 -8.67 -16.99
CA VAL A 125 -4.20 -8.67 -17.24
C VAL A 125 -4.82 -7.57 -16.44
N ASP A 126 -5.40 -6.58 -17.11
CA ASP A 126 -6.28 -5.64 -16.43
C ASP A 126 -7.55 -6.39 -16.03
N GLN A 127 -7.84 -6.41 -14.73
CA GLN A 127 -9.02 -7.10 -14.20
C GLN A 127 -10.31 -6.49 -14.75
N ARG A 128 -11.41 -7.26 -14.81
CA ARG A 128 -12.73 -6.74 -15.20
C ARG A 128 -13.05 -5.46 -14.40
N GLY A 129 -13.41 -4.36 -15.07
CA GLY A 129 -13.71 -3.11 -14.37
C GLY A 129 -12.48 -2.26 -14.01
N VAL A 130 -11.29 -2.58 -14.51
CA VAL A 130 -10.03 -1.88 -14.26
C VAL A 130 -9.34 -1.51 -15.58
N GLY A 131 -8.66 -0.36 -15.63
CA GLY A 131 -7.84 0.05 -16.76
C GLY A 131 -8.52 -0.05 -18.11
N LEU A 132 -7.85 -0.73 -19.04
CA LEU A 132 -8.37 -0.92 -20.40
C LEU A 132 -9.44 -2.02 -20.47
N SER A 133 -9.70 -2.73 -19.37
CA SER A 133 -10.76 -3.74 -19.21
C SER A 133 -12.09 -3.13 -18.72
N ALA A 134 -12.47 -2.00 -19.32
CA ALA A 134 -13.66 -1.21 -18.99
C ALA A 134 -13.67 -0.69 -17.54
N ALA A 135 -12.68 0.14 -17.18
CA ALA A 135 -12.57 0.80 -15.87
C ALA A 135 -13.92 1.32 -15.33
N ILE A 136 -14.23 1.01 -14.07
CA ILE A 136 -15.36 1.60 -13.37
C ILE A 136 -14.99 3.03 -13.00
N ASP A 137 -15.78 3.99 -13.50
CA ASP A 137 -15.64 5.41 -13.17
C ASP A 137 -16.85 5.88 -12.37
N CYS A 138 -16.65 6.19 -11.09
CA CYS A 138 -17.67 6.74 -10.20
C CYS A 138 -17.20 8.12 -9.71
N PRO A 139 -17.47 9.24 -10.42
CA PRO A 139 -16.77 10.52 -10.20
C PRO A 139 -16.80 11.02 -8.75
N ASP A 140 -17.97 11.03 -8.11
CA ASP A 140 -18.09 11.47 -6.72
C ASP A 140 -17.31 10.57 -5.75
N TRP A 141 -17.20 9.27 -6.02
CA TRP A 141 -16.43 8.34 -5.17
C TRP A 141 -14.94 8.36 -5.50
N GLN A 142 -14.58 8.61 -6.76
CA GLN A 142 -13.22 8.71 -7.26
C GLN A 142 -12.50 9.94 -6.72
N HIS A 143 -13.22 11.07 -6.57
CA HIS A 143 -12.65 12.37 -6.22
C HIS A 143 -13.12 12.89 -4.85
N GLY A 144 -13.28 12.00 -3.86
CA GLY A 144 -13.47 12.39 -2.46
C GLY A 144 -14.83 13.02 -2.10
N GLY A 145 -15.90 12.70 -2.82
CA GLY A 145 -17.26 13.11 -2.48
C GLY A 145 -17.80 12.46 -1.19
N PRO A 146 -18.97 12.88 -0.69
CA PRO A 146 -19.45 12.52 0.65
C PRO A 146 -19.56 11.01 0.89
N PHE A 147 -18.70 10.45 1.76
CA PHE A 147 -18.39 9.02 1.90
C PHE A 147 -19.54 8.03 1.65
N TYR A 148 -20.61 8.04 2.45
CA TYR A 148 -21.72 7.10 2.27
C TYR A 148 -22.58 7.40 1.03
N ALA A 149 -22.78 8.68 0.70
CA ALA A 149 -23.64 9.09 -0.40
C ALA A 149 -22.98 8.82 -1.77
N SER A 150 -21.68 9.09 -1.90
CA SER A 150 -20.90 8.80 -3.10
C SER A 150 -20.73 7.28 -3.30
N ALA A 151 -20.53 6.51 -2.22
CA ALA A 151 -20.53 5.05 -2.29
C ALA A 151 -21.88 4.47 -2.76
N ALA A 152 -23.00 4.95 -2.20
CA ALA A 152 -24.34 4.53 -2.63
C ALA A 152 -24.59 4.86 -4.11
N LYS A 153 -24.24 6.08 -4.54
CA LYS A 153 -24.38 6.53 -5.93
C LYS A 153 -23.54 5.66 -6.89
N CYS A 154 -22.33 5.27 -6.49
CA CYS A 154 -21.49 4.37 -7.28
C CYS A 154 -22.12 2.99 -7.43
N HIS A 155 -22.64 2.42 -6.34
CA HIS A 155 -23.40 1.17 -6.39
C HIS A 155 -24.61 1.27 -7.34
N ASP A 156 -25.39 2.34 -7.25
CA ASP A 156 -26.57 2.55 -8.10
C ASP A 156 -26.20 2.72 -9.58
N GLN A 157 -25.06 3.36 -9.85
CA GLN A 157 -24.51 3.48 -11.20
C GLN A 157 -24.12 2.12 -11.80
N LEU A 158 -23.57 1.21 -10.98
CA LEU A 158 -23.26 -0.17 -11.41
C LEU A 158 -24.53 -1.01 -11.61
N GLY A 159 -25.61 -0.70 -10.89
CA GLY A 159 -26.90 -1.37 -10.99
C GLY A 159 -26.79 -2.88 -10.82
N ASP A 160 -27.43 -3.65 -11.71
CA ASP A 160 -27.40 -5.12 -11.69
C ASP A 160 -25.98 -5.72 -11.82
N ALA A 161 -25.00 -4.94 -12.26
CA ALA A 161 -23.61 -5.39 -12.39
C ALA A 161 -22.78 -5.22 -11.11
N ALA A 162 -23.28 -4.54 -10.07
CA ALA A 162 -22.52 -4.22 -8.86
C ALA A 162 -21.85 -5.46 -8.22
N ASN A 163 -22.50 -6.62 -8.29
CA ASN A 163 -22.02 -7.88 -7.70
C ASN A 163 -21.23 -8.78 -8.67
N LEU A 164 -20.93 -8.32 -9.89
CA LEU A 164 -20.33 -9.11 -10.98
C LEU A 164 -18.83 -8.84 -11.18
N TYR A 165 -18.20 -8.17 -10.21
CA TYR A 165 -16.78 -7.85 -10.22
C TYR A 165 -15.96 -8.67 -9.21
N SER A 166 -16.58 -9.58 -8.46
CA SER A 166 -15.98 -10.32 -7.33
C SER A 166 -14.64 -11.01 -7.63
N THR A 167 -13.87 -11.30 -6.58
CA THR A 167 -12.61 -12.08 -6.66
C THR A 167 -12.81 -13.42 -7.33
N THR A 168 -13.98 -14.05 -7.13
CA THR A 168 -14.30 -15.32 -7.80
C THR A 168 -14.45 -15.16 -9.31
N ASP A 169 -15.03 -14.04 -9.77
CA ASP A 169 -15.22 -13.76 -11.19
C ASP A 169 -13.89 -13.41 -11.87
N VAL A 170 -13.00 -12.66 -11.19
CA VAL A 170 -11.62 -12.39 -11.66
C VAL A 170 -10.77 -13.66 -11.71
N ALA A 171 -10.86 -14.55 -10.73
CA ALA A 171 -10.13 -15.81 -10.76
C ALA A 171 -10.54 -16.67 -11.98
N ASP A 172 -11.82 -16.69 -12.32
CA ASP A 172 -12.29 -17.39 -13.51
C ASP A 172 -11.90 -16.67 -14.81
N ASP A 173 -11.71 -15.35 -14.78
CA ASP A 173 -11.19 -14.58 -15.92
C ASP A 173 -9.72 -14.91 -16.20
N LEU A 174 -8.90 -14.93 -15.16
CA LEU A 174 -7.49 -15.32 -15.27
C LEU A 174 -7.34 -16.73 -15.83
N GLU A 175 -8.21 -17.67 -15.44
CA GLU A 175 -8.20 -19.03 -15.99
C GLU A 175 -8.62 -19.03 -17.48
N GLN A 176 -9.56 -18.18 -17.89
CA GLN A 176 -9.90 -18.03 -19.31
C GLN A 176 -8.73 -17.44 -20.10
N VAL A 177 -8.05 -16.43 -19.59
CA VAL A 177 -6.85 -15.85 -20.22
C VAL A 177 -5.75 -16.90 -20.35
N ARG A 178 -5.44 -17.64 -19.27
CA ARG A 178 -4.45 -18.73 -19.29
C ARG A 178 -4.74 -19.75 -20.38
N ARG A 179 -6.00 -20.17 -20.52
CA ARG A 179 -6.43 -21.11 -21.57
C ARG A 179 -6.36 -20.51 -22.96
N ALA A 180 -6.81 -19.28 -23.14
CA ALA A 180 -6.83 -18.61 -24.44
C ALA A 180 -5.40 -18.37 -24.98
N LEU A 181 -4.45 -18.14 -24.08
CA LEU A 181 -3.00 -18.04 -24.38
C LEU A 181 -2.29 -19.40 -24.45
N ALA A 182 -3.00 -20.50 -24.16
CA ALA A 182 -2.51 -21.87 -24.19
C ALA A 182 -1.32 -22.18 -23.26
N TYR A 183 -1.21 -21.48 -22.12
CA TYR A 183 -0.22 -21.81 -21.09
C TYR A 183 -0.63 -23.05 -20.27
N GLY A 184 0.36 -23.75 -19.73
CA GLY A 184 0.18 -24.86 -18.77
C GLY A 184 -0.11 -24.34 -17.37
N ASP A 185 0.62 -24.85 -16.38
CA ASP A 185 0.66 -24.25 -15.04
C ASP A 185 1.39 -22.89 -15.06
N ILE A 186 0.92 -21.97 -14.23
CA ILE A 186 1.42 -20.58 -14.19
C ILE A 186 2.00 -20.22 -12.83
N ASP A 187 2.97 -19.31 -12.83
CA ASP A 187 3.42 -18.64 -11.61
C ASP A 187 2.56 -17.41 -11.37
N LEU A 188 2.07 -17.25 -10.14
CA LEU A 188 1.31 -16.06 -9.74
C LEU A 188 2.22 -15.15 -8.92
N VAL A 189 2.30 -13.87 -9.29
CA VAL A 189 3.03 -12.84 -8.56
C VAL A 189 2.12 -11.66 -8.29
N GLY A 190 2.08 -11.18 -7.05
CA GLY A 190 1.29 -10.02 -6.68
C GLY A 190 1.65 -9.44 -5.33
N ALA A 191 1.00 -8.33 -4.99
CA ALA A 191 1.16 -7.68 -3.70
C ALA A 191 -0.18 -7.17 -3.14
N SER A 192 -0.23 -6.94 -1.83
CA SER A 192 -1.38 -6.33 -1.17
C SER A 192 -2.67 -7.16 -1.36
N TYR A 193 -3.75 -6.53 -1.83
CA TYR A 193 -5.03 -7.18 -2.09
C TYR A 193 -4.95 -8.35 -3.09
N ALA A 194 -3.93 -8.42 -3.95
CA ALA A 194 -3.69 -9.56 -4.86
C ALA A 194 -3.64 -10.92 -4.14
N ALA A 195 -3.37 -10.92 -2.83
CA ALA A 195 -3.49 -12.10 -2.00
C ALA A 195 -4.86 -12.77 -2.09
N ASN A 196 -5.95 -11.98 -2.14
CA ASN A 196 -7.30 -12.51 -2.33
C ASN A 196 -7.45 -13.15 -3.72
N ASP A 197 -7.01 -12.47 -4.77
CA ASP A 197 -7.05 -12.97 -6.15
C ASP A 197 -6.32 -14.31 -6.29
N MET A 198 -5.09 -14.37 -5.78
CA MET A 198 -4.20 -15.51 -5.94
C MET A 198 -4.63 -16.70 -5.08
N VAL A 199 -5.08 -16.48 -3.84
CA VAL A 199 -5.65 -17.54 -3.01
C VAL A 199 -6.95 -18.07 -3.61
N THR A 200 -7.81 -17.19 -4.13
CA THR A 200 -9.06 -17.59 -4.78
C THR A 200 -8.80 -18.41 -6.03
N TYR A 201 -7.90 -17.95 -6.89
CA TYR A 201 -7.46 -18.70 -8.05
C TYR A 201 -6.92 -20.07 -7.66
N ALA A 202 -6.00 -20.14 -6.68
CA ALA A 202 -5.44 -21.39 -6.21
C ALA A 202 -6.45 -22.31 -5.51
N THR A 203 -7.53 -21.77 -4.95
CA THR A 203 -8.62 -22.57 -4.37
C THR A 203 -9.47 -23.22 -5.45
N ARG A 204 -9.63 -22.56 -6.61
CA ARG A 204 -10.49 -23.01 -7.72
C ARG A 204 -9.74 -23.82 -8.78
N TRP A 205 -8.50 -23.43 -9.06
CA TRP A 205 -7.70 -23.87 -10.21
C TRP A 205 -6.31 -24.35 -9.80
N LYS A 206 -6.18 -24.93 -8.60
CA LYS A 206 -4.90 -25.34 -7.99
C LYS A 206 -3.97 -26.12 -8.94
N GLN A 207 -4.53 -27.02 -9.75
CA GLN A 207 -3.80 -27.86 -10.71
C GLN A 207 -3.11 -27.07 -11.82
N ASN A 208 -3.48 -25.79 -12.00
CA ASN A 208 -2.91 -24.87 -12.98
C ASN A 208 -1.97 -23.86 -12.33
N VAL A 209 -1.58 -24.05 -11.05
CA VAL A 209 -0.68 -23.16 -10.33
C VAL A 209 0.65 -23.85 -10.08
N ARG A 210 1.72 -23.28 -10.64
CA ARG A 210 3.09 -23.73 -10.43
C ARG A 210 3.66 -23.18 -9.12
N SER A 211 3.48 -21.89 -8.88
CA SER A 211 3.92 -21.22 -7.65
C SER A 211 3.12 -19.94 -7.35
N ILE A 212 3.20 -19.48 -6.10
CA ILE A 212 2.56 -18.24 -5.62
C ILE A 212 3.62 -17.39 -4.90
N SER A 213 3.79 -16.13 -5.32
CA SER A 213 4.65 -15.16 -4.64
C SER A 213 3.84 -13.93 -4.23
N LEU A 214 3.76 -13.67 -2.92
CA LEU A 214 2.96 -12.59 -2.33
C LEU A 214 3.82 -11.61 -1.53
N GLY A 215 3.75 -10.34 -1.92
CA GLY A 215 4.39 -9.22 -1.22
C GLY A 215 3.37 -8.45 -0.41
N ALA A 216 3.65 -8.18 0.87
CA ALA A 216 2.74 -7.52 1.82
C ALA A 216 1.27 -7.96 1.64
N PRO A 217 0.93 -9.27 1.76
CA PRO A 217 -0.40 -9.76 1.40
C PRO A 217 -1.48 -9.34 2.39
N ALA A 218 -2.62 -8.91 1.86
CA ALA A 218 -3.82 -8.57 2.64
C ALA A 218 -4.99 -9.48 2.26
N LEU A 219 -5.46 -10.28 3.21
CA LEU A 219 -6.60 -11.17 3.03
C LEU A 219 -7.86 -10.58 3.68
N THR A 220 -9.02 -10.74 3.03
CA THR A 220 -10.33 -10.31 3.56
C THR A 220 -11.07 -11.41 4.31
N VAL A 221 -10.78 -12.69 4.00
CA VAL A 221 -11.37 -13.86 4.66
C VAL A 221 -10.36 -14.48 5.63
N ASP A 222 -10.85 -15.01 6.76
CA ASP A 222 -10.04 -15.52 7.89
C ASP A 222 -9.18 -14.44 8.59
N THR A 223 -9.46 -13.18 8.29
CA THR A 223 -8.89 -12.00 8.93
C THR A 223 -9.85 -11.49 9.99
N ASP A 224 -9.30 -10.86 11.03
CA ASP A 224 -10.08 -10.12 12.01
C ASP A 224 -10.91 -9.03 11.31
N PRO A 225 -12.26 -9.06 11.39
CA PRO A 225 -13.11 -8.12 10.66
C PRO A 225 -12.88 -6.65 11.02
N PHE A 226 -12.31 -6.40 12.19
CA PHE A 226 -12.01 -5.05 12.66
C PHE A 226 -10.52 -4.69 12.55
N TYR A 227 -9.71 -5.58 11.98
CA TYR A 227 -8.29 -5.34 11.68
C TYR A 227 -7.47 -4.86 12.89
N ALA A 228 -7.79 -5.34 14.10
CA ALA A 228 -7.16 -4.89 15.34
C ALA A 228 -5.65 -5.16 15.42
N TYR A 229 -5.14 -6.04 14.56
CA TYR A 229 -3.72 -6.30 14.41
C TYR A 229 -2.94 -5.06 13.93
N GLN A 230 -3.58 -4.13 13.21
CA GLN A 230 -2.93 -2.91 12.71
C GLN A 230 -2.49 -1.98 13.86
N PRO A 231 -3.40 -1.40 14.68
CA PRO A 231 -2.98 -0.49 15.73
C PRO A 231 -2.22 -1.20 16.86
N LYS A 232 -2.39 -2.53 16.99
CA LYS A 232 -1.57 -3.35 17.87
C LYS A 232 -0.09 -3.41 17.43
N HIS A 233 0.19 -3.25 16.13
CA HIS A 233 1.56 -3.23 15.57
C HIS A 233 2.29 -1.89 15.79
N TYR A 234 1.56 -0.78 15.95
CA TYR A 234 2.16 0.56 16.01
C TYR A 234 3.30 0.74 17.04
N PRO A 235 3.23 0.19 18.27
CA PRO A 235 4.36 0.27 19.21
C PRO A 235 5.63 -0.40 18.67
N ALA A 236 5.51 -1.57 18.05
CA ALA A 236 6.65 -2.28 17.47
C ALA A 236 7.23 -1.50 16.29
N LEU A 237 6.36 -0.96 15.44
CA LEU A 237 6.74 -0.10 14.31
C LEU A 237 7.56 1.12 14.76
N VAL A 238 7.06 1.93 15.69
CA VAL A 238 7.77 3.15 16.10
C VAL A 238 9.08 2.86 16.84
N ASN A 239 9.14 1.74 17.59
CA ASN A 239 10.39 1.24 18.17
C ASN A 239 11.40 0.86 17.09
N ALA A 240 10.96 0.16 16.06
CA ALA A 240 11.79 -0.30 14.96
C ALA A 240 12.28 0.85 14.06
N VAL A 241 11.46 1.88 13.87
CA VAL A 241 11.80 3.09 13.09
C VAL A 241 12.76 3.99 13.87
N CYS A 242 12.41 4.40 15.09
CA CYS A 242 13.23 5.30 15.89
C CYS A 242 14.55 4.63 16.35
N GLY A 243 14.51 3.33 16.67
CA GLY A 243 15.68 2.56 17.11
C GLY A 243 16.77 2.39 16.04
N ARG A 244 16.42 2.52 14.76
CA ARG A 244 17.38 2.48 13.64
C ARG A 244 17.94 3.85 13.27
N SER A 245 17.46 4.94 13.88
CA SER A 245 18.06 6.27 13.71
C SER A 245 18.84 6.66 14.98
N PRO A 246 20.15 6.95 14.89
CA PRO A 246 20.93 7.40 16.03
C PRO A 246 20.41 8.70 16.65
N ALA A 247 19.89 9.61 15.84
CA ALA A 247 19.32 10.87 16.31
C ALA A 247 18.04 10.64 17.11
N CYS A 248 17.11 9.84 16.57
CA CYS A 248 15.84 9.54 17.25
C CYS A 248 16.06 8.70 18.51
N SER A 249 16.79 7.59 18.43
CA SER A 249 17.01 6.68 19.56
C SER A 249 17.69 7.34 20.76
N ALA A 250 18.63 8.27 20.51
CA ALA A 250 19.28 9.02 21.59
C ALA A 250 18.35 10.03 22.27
N ALA A 251 17.44 10.65 21.52
CA ALA A 251 16.54 11.68 22.02
C ALA A 251 15.21 11.14 22.56
N ASN A 252 14.81 9.94 22.12
CA ASN A 252 13.58 9.27 22.53
C ASN A 252 13.85 7.79 22.80
N PRO A 253 14.26 7.43 24.04
CA PRO A 253 14.58 6.06 24.40
C PRO A 253 13.34 5.15 24.53
N ASP A 254 12.12 5.72 24.57
CA ASP A 254 10.86 4.96 24.63
C ASP A 254 9.82 5.54 23.65
N PRO A 255 9.99 5.28 22.33
CA PRO A 255 9.11 5.79 21.30
C PRO A 255 7.70 5.19 21.39
N ALA A 256 7.56 3.94 21.85
CA ALA A 256 6.25 3.34 22.14
C ALA A 256 5.50 4.07 23.26
N ALA A 257 6.16 4.46 24.35
CA ALA A 257 5.54 5.28 25.39
C ALA A 257 5.17 6.69 24.89
N SER A 258 5.99 7.28 24.02
CA SER A 258 5.68 8.56 23.38
C SER A 258 4.40 8.48 22.52
N LEU A 259 4.25 7.41 21.74
CA LEU A 259 3.03 7.15 20.98
C LEU A 259 1.82 6.92 21.89
N ALA A 260 1.98 6.13 22.96
CA ALA A 260 0.91 5.87 23.93
C ALA A 260 0.46 7.17 24.63
N TRP A 261 1.40 8.02 25.01
CA TRP A 261 1.11 9.34 25.56
C TRP A 261 0.35 10.20 24.54
N LEU A 262 0.76 10.21 23.26
CA LEU A 262 0.10 10.99 22.23
C LEU A 262 -1.35 10.55 22.02
N ALA A 263 -1.58 9.25 21.88
CA ALA A 263 -2.93 8.69 21.74
C ALA A 263 -3.84 9.11 22.90
N ASP A 264 -3.33 8.95 24.14
CA ASP A 264 -4.06 9.31 25.36
C ASP A 264 -4.29 10.84 25.50
N ARG A 265 -3.32 11.65 25.05
CA ARG A 265 -3.42 13.11 25.01
C ARG A 265 -4.45 13.59 23.98
N LEU A 266 -4.51 12.98 22.80
CA LEU A 266 -5.47 13.34 21.75
C LEU A 266 -6.88 12.88 22.09
N ARG A 267 -7.02 11.74 22.78
CA ARG A 267 -8.29 11.23 23.30
C ARG A 267 -8.97 12.23 24.24
N ARG A 268 -8.19 12.83 25.14
CA ARG A 268 -8.72 13.80 26.12
C ARG A 268 -8.86 15.21 25.56
N THR A 269 -8.01 15.59 24.62
CA THR A 269 -7.96 16.95 24.12
C THR A 269 -7.44 16.95 22.67
N PRO A 270 -8.30 16.98 21.66
CA PRO A 270 -7.86 17.13 20.28
C PRO A 270 -7.01 18.39 20.08
N VAL A 271 -6.09 18.36 19.11
CA VAL A 271 -5.22 19.50 18.77
C VAL A 271 -5.73 20.13 17.49
N SER A 272 -6.13 21.40 17.52
CA SER A 272 -6.58 22.12 16.33
C SER A 272 -5.60 23.22 15.97
N GLY A 273 -5.36 23.43 14.67
CA GLY A 273 -4.45 24.46 14.20
C GLY A 273 -4.38 24.50 12.68
N VAL A 274 -3.34 25.16 12.18
CA VAL A 274 -2.99 25.15 10.76
C VAL A 274 -1.73 24.32 10.59
N GLY A 275 -1.83 23.23 9.84
CA GLY A 275 -0.69 22.48 9.32
C GLY A 275 -0.40 22.91 7.89
N VAL A 276 0.83 22.75 7.42
CA VAL A 276 1.17 22.90 6.00
C VAL A 276 1.56 21.51 5.52
N ASP A 277 0.90 21.03 4.49
CA ASP A 277 1.20 19.71 3.92
C ASP A 277 2.51 19.73 3.11
N SER A 278 2.89 18.55 2.66
CA SER A 278 4.03 18.30 1.78
C SER A 278 3.92 18.94 0.40
N HIS A 279 2.80 19.52 0.02
CA HIS A 279 2.62 20.32 -1.21
C HIS A 279 2.73 21.82 -0.93
N GLY A 280 2.98 22.22 0.31
CA GLY A 280 3.03 23.61 0.74
C GLY A 280 1.65 24.25 0.92
N VAL A 281 0.58 23.46 0.93
CA VAL A 281 -0.79 23.93 1.09
C VAL A 281 -1.15 23.98 2.58
N PRO A 282 -1.70 25.09 3.10
CA PRO A 282 -2.12 25.18 4.49
C PRO A 282 -3.51 24.56 4.72
N HIS A 283 -3.63 23.79 5.79
CA HIS A 283 -4.84 23.06 6.18
C HIS A 283 -5.26 23.42 7.60
N ARG A 284 -6.54 23.79 7.77
CA ARG A 284 -7.12 23.96 9.11
C ARG A 284 -7.69 22.61 9.57
N ILE A 285 -6.96 21.93 10.45
CA ILE A 285 -7.25 20.55 10.84
C ILE A 285 -7.33 20.38 12.35
N THR A 286 -8.15 19.41 12.77
CA THR A 286 -8.23 18.95 14.15
C THR A 286 -7.68 17.53 14.23
N VAL A 287 -6.53 17.38 14.88
CA VAL A 287 -5.90 16.08 15.14
C VAL A 287 -6.61 15.41 16.31
N THR A 288 -7.23 14.27 16.02
CA THR A 288 -7.89 13.39 16.98
C THR A 288 -7.11 12.10 17.15
N GLU A 289 -7.44 11.30 18.17
CA GLU A 289 -6.88 9.95 18.30
C GLU A 289 -7.28 9.06 17.10
N ASN A 290 -8.47 9.28 16.54
CA ASN A 290 -8.92 8.58 15.33
C ASN A 290 -8.05 8.94 14.12
N LEU A 291 -7.83 10.24 13.83
CA LEU A 291 -6.97 10.66 12.72
C LEU A 291 -5.53 10.12 12.86
N LEU A 292 -5.01 10.12 14.10
CA LEU A 292 -3.72 9.47 14.40
C LEU A 292 -3.74 8.00 13.97
N ALA A 293 -4.74 7.26 14.41
CA ALA A 293 -4.79 5.82 14.21
C ALA A 293 -5.12 5.41 12.78
N THR A 294 -6.00 6.14 12.08
CA THR A 294 -6.58 5.67 10.81
C THR A 294 -6.01 6.35 9.58
N ALA A 295 -5.25 7.43 9.74
CA ALA A 295 -4.63 8.16 8.64
C ALA A 295 -3.14 8.37 8.86
N ILE A 296 -2.72 9.03 9.96
CA ILE A 296 -1.30 9.40 10.17
C ILE A 296 -0.39 8.18 10.32
N MET A 297 -0.75 7.22 11.18
CA MET A 297 0.05 6.02 11.39
C MET A 297 0.13 5.09 10.18
N PRO A 298 -0.97 4.76 9.47
CA PRO A 298 -0.91 3.90 8.29
C PRO A 298 -0.36 4.61 7.04
N PHE A 299 -0.19 5.94 7.07
CA PHE A 299 0.44 6.68 5.98
C PHE A 299 1.93 6.37 5.89
N ASN A 300 2.24 5.41 5.02
CA ASN A 300 3.58 5.01 4.65
C ASN A 300 4.00 5.73 3.35
N GLY A 301 3.92 7.06 3.29
CA GLY A 301 4.64 7.81 2.25
C GLY A 301 6.08 7.28 2.17
N GLY A 302 6.66 7.16 0.97
CA GLY A 302 7.84 6.31 0.70
C GLY A 302 9.07 6.47 1.63
N SER A 303 9.13 7.54 2.43
CA SER A 303 10.14 7.79 3.47
C SER A 303 9.65 7.68 4.92
N PHE A 304 8.53 7.01 5.19
CA PHE A 304 7.96 6.77 6.52
C PHE A 304 7.70 8.04 7.33
N VAL A 305 7.37 9.16 6.67
CA VAL A 305 7.16 10.47 7.32
C VAL A 305 6.21 10.38 8.51
N GLY A 306 5.07 9.69 8.37
CA GLY A 306 4.11 9.43 9.45
C GLY A 306 4.75 8.73 10.67
N PRO A 307 4.99 7.41 10.61
CA PRO A 307 5.52 6.64 11.75
C PRO A 307 6.95 7.05 12.16
N GLY A 308 7.71 7.68 11.27
CA GLY A 308 9.07 8.17 11.48
C GLY A 308 9.17 9.45 12.28
N GLU A 309 8.24 10.38 12.09
CA GLU A 309 8.24 11.66 12.80
C GLU A 309 7.29 11.68 14.01
N ILE A 310 6.28 10.81 14.05
CA ILE A 310 5.16 10.91 15.00
C ILE A 310 5.60 10.92 16.47
N THR A 311 6.65 10.17 16.81
CA THR A 311 7.12 10.10 18.20
C THR A 311 7.85 11.37 18.61
N GLN A 312 8.55 12.03 17.69
CA GLN A 312 9.16 13.33 17.95
C GLN A 312 8.15 14.47 17.88
N ALA A 313 7.11 14.34 17.05
CA ALA A 313 5.97 15.24 17.08
C ALA A 313 5.25 15.18 18.43
N ALA A 314 5.11 13.98 19.02
CA ALA A 314 4.61 13.82 20.38
C ALA A 314 5.48 14.53 21.43
N VAL A 315 6.81 14.36 21.35
CA VAL A 315 7.77 15.04 22.26
C VAL A 315 7.72 16.57 22.07
N ALA A 316 7.56 17.06 20.86
CA ALA A 316 7.38 18.49 20.59
C ALA A 316 6.09 19.03 21.22
N LEU A 317 4.99 18.27 21.09
CA LEU A 317 3.70 18.63 21.69
C LEU A 317 3.76 18.66 23.23
N GLN A 318 4.51 17.76 23.86
CA GLN A 318 4.75 17.80 25.32
C GLN A 318 5.40 19.13 25.76
N ARG A 319 6.15 19.77 24.87
CA ARG A 319 6.81 21.07 25.09
C ARG A 319 5.95 22.26 24.62
N GLY A 320 4.71 22.00 24.20
CA GLY A 320 3.76 23.02 23.75
C GLY A 320 3.85 23.37 22.26
N ASP A 321 4.57 22.60 21.46
CA ASP A 321 4.73 22.85 20.02
C ASP A 321 3.92 21.84 19.19
N ALA A 322 2.78 22.28 18.69
CA ALA A 322 1.86 21.44 17.92
C ALA A 322 2.20 21.34 16.42
N VAL A 323 3.12 22.15 15.91
CA VAL A 323 3.34 22.30 14.47
C VAL A 323 3.76 20.99 13.78
N PRO A 324 4.70 20.18 14.32
CA PRO A 324 5.07 18.93 13.67
C PRO A 324 3.90 17.96 13.54
N LEU A 325 3.05 17.87 14.58
CA LEU A 325 1.86 17.03 14.54
C LEU A 325 0.81 17.54 13.55
N LEU A 326 0.64 18.87 13.46
CA LEU A 326 -0.28 19.49 12.52
C LEU A 326 0.16 19.30 11.06
N ARG A 327 1.47 19.30 10.77
CA ARG A 327 2.00 18.96 9.44
C ARG A 327 1.63 17.53 9.05
N LEU A 328 1.95 16.56 9.92
CA LEU A 328 1.61 15.15 9.65
C LEU A 328 0.11 14.93 9.43
N ALA A 329 -0.73 15.70 10.12
CA ALA A 329 -2.17 15.66 9.91
C ALA A 329 -2.59 16.30 8.59
N ALA A 330 -1.95 17.40 8.19
CA ALA A 330 -2.22 18.08 6.92
C ALA A 330 -1.88 17.20 5.70
N ASP A 331 -0.80 16.41 5.79
CA ASP A 331 -0.40 15.45 4.75
C ASP A 331 -1.48 14.38 4.47
N VAL A 332 -2.39 14.17 5.42
CA VAL A 332 -3.46 13.17 5.34
C VAL A 332 -4.84 13.81 5.53
N ASP A 333 -4.99 15.12 5.28
CA ASP A 333 -6.24 15.84 5.52
C ASP A 333 -7.40 15.23 4.68
N PRO A 334 -8.43 14.65 5.32
CA PRO A 334 -9.56 14.08 4.62
C PRO A 334 -10.38 15.11 3.82
N ALA A 335 -10.33 16.39 4.20
CA ALA A 335 -11.11 17.47 3.59
C ALA A 335 -10.64 17.82 2.16
N ASN A 336 -9.41 17.47 1.79
CA ASN A 336 -8.93 17.59 0.42
C ASN A 336 -9.32 16.40 -0.47
N GLY A 337 -10.06 15.43 0.08
CA GLY A 337 -10.53 14.26 -0.64
C GLY A 337 -9.40 13.28 -0.97
N PHE A 338 -9.71 11.99 -0.97
CA PHE A 338 -8.91 11.05 -1.75
C PHE A 338 -9.27 11.31 -3.21
N ASP A 339 -8.53 12.17 -3.88
CA ASP A 339 -8.53 12.17 -5.33
C ASP A 339 -7.65 11.00 -5.78
N ALA A 340 -8.28 9.91 -6.21
CA ALA A 340 -7.57 8.75 -6.74
C ALA A 340 -7.15 8.93 -8.21
N GLY A 341 -7.33 10.13 -8.79
CA GLY A 341 -6.87 10.46 -10.14
C GLY A 341 -7.69 9.77 -11.23
N ASP A 342 -7.03 9.40 -12.32
CA ASP A 342 -7.68 8.73 -13.45
C ASP A 342 -8.18 7.33 -13.02
N PRO A 343 -9.50 7.05 -13.11
CA PRO A 343 -10.07 5.75 -12.75
C PRO A 343 -9.53 4.59 -13.60
N ARG A 344 -8.86 4.85 -14.74
CA ARG A 344 -8.18 3.82 -15.53
C ARG A 344 -6.87 3.38 -14.88
N GLU A 345 -6.14 4.27 -14.21
CA GLU A 345 -4.94 3.90 -13.46
C GLU A 345 -5.32 3.23 -12.13
N PHE A 346 -6.23 3.86 -11.39
CA PHE A 346 -6.75 3.33 -10.13
C PHE A 346 -8.25 3.62 -9.95
N SER A 347 -9.09 2.58 -10.02
CA SER A 347 -10.54 2.70 -9.88
C SER A 347 -10.99 2.48 -8.42
N ASN A 348 -11.37 3.57 -7.74
CA ASN A 348 -12.05 3.48 -6.44
C ASN A 348 -13.42 2.80 -6.55
N GLY A 349 -14.09 2.93 -7.69
CA GLY A 349 -15.38 2.25 -7.94
C GLY A 349 -15.24 0.73 -8.04
N HIS A 350 -14.19 0.24 -8.69
CA HIS A 350 -13.84 -1.18 -8.66
C HIS A 350 -13.47 -1.61 -7.24
N ALA A 351 -12.68 -0.82 -6.52
CA ALA A 351 -12.32 -1.12 -5.13
C ALA A 351 -13.56 -1.34 -4.25
N LEU A 352 -14.55 -0.43 -4.37
CA LEU A 352 -15.84 -0.52 -3.68
C LEU A 352 -16.59 -1.81 -4.05
N ALA A 353 -16.79 -2.07 -5.34
CA ALA A 353 -17.53 -3.25 -5.81
C ALA A 353 -16.88 -4.56 -5.33
N ARG A 354 -15.56 -4.64 -5.37
CA ARG A 354 -14.79 -5.79 -4.88
C ARG A 354 -14.95 -5.98 -3.39
N MET A 355 -14.54 -4.98 -2.63
CA MET A 355 -14.49 -5.08 -1.17
C MET A 355 -15.86 -5.41 -0.60
N CYS A 356 -16.95 -4.84 -1.13
CA CYS A 356 -18.28 -5.07 -0.59
C CYS A 356 -18.87 -6.45 -0.88
N VAL A 357 -18.45 -7.08 -1.97
CA VAL A 357 -18.88 -8.43 -2.36
C VAL A 357 -18.04 -9.49 -1.67
N ASP A 358 -16.72 -9.29 -1.64
CA ASP A 358 -15.71 -10.30 -1.33
C ASP A 358 -15.46 -10.57 0.15
N GLN A 359 -15.80 -9.63 1.03
CA GLN A 359 -15.50 -9.76 2.44
C GLN A 359 -16.73 -10.17 3.26
N PRO A 360 -16.56 -11.04 4.27
CA PRO A 360 -17.57 -11.25 5.29
C PRO A 360 -17.83 -9.96 6.06
N VAL A 361 -19.09 -9.64 6.31
CA VAL A 361 -19.50 -8.43 7.04
C VAL A 361 -20.24 -8.77 8.33
N GLN A 362 -20.30 -7.81 9.24
CA GLN A 362 -20.78 -7.97 10.62
C GLN A 362 -22.26 -7.58 10.75
N TRP A 363 -22.96 -7.50 9.61
CA TRP A 363 -24.36 -7.13 9.50
C TRP A 363 -25.07 -8.02 8.48
N ASP A 364 -26.39 -7.96 8.50
CA ASP A 364 -27.21 -8.59 7.47
C ASP A 364 -27.18 -7.72 6.20
N LYS A 365 -26.57 -8.24 5.13
CA LYS A 365 -26.42 -7.50 3.86
C LYS A 365 -27.77 -7.10 3.26
N ASP A 366 -28.88 -7.77 3.58
CA ASP A 366 -30.21 -7.45 3.07
C ASP A 366 -30.95 -6.41 3.94
N ALA A 367 -30.41 -6.05 5.11
CA ALA A 367 -31.04 -5.09 6.00
C ALA A 367 -31.00 -3.65 5.45
N SER A 368 -31.84 -2.76 5.97
CA SER A 368 -31.74 -1.33 5.62
C SER A 368 -30.37 -0.74 6.06
N PRO A 369 -29.84 0.29 5.39
CA PRO A 369 -28.57 0.92 5.77
C PRO A 369 -28.51 1.32 7.26
N ALA A 370 -29.59 1.88 7.80
CA ALA A 370 -29.69 2.22 9.22
C ALA A 370 -29.57 0.99 10.14
N ARG A 371 -30.14 -0.15 9.73
CA ARG A 371 -30.04 -1.41 10.47
C ARG A 371 -28.64 -2.02 10.36
N ARG A 372 -28.00 -1.95 9.19
CA ARG A 372 -26.61 -2.39 9.00
C ARG A 372 -25.66 -1.61 9.90
N LEU A 373 -25.81 -0.29 9.96
CA LEU A 373 -25.03 0.56 10.86
C LEU A 373 -25.23 0.19 12.34
N GLN A 374 -26.46 -0.09 12.78
CA GLN A 374 -26.74 -0.58 14.13
C GLN A 374 -26.08 -1.94 14.41
N GLN A 375 -26.15 -2.87 13.47
CA GLN A 375 -25.54 -4.19 13.61
C GLN A 375 -24.02 -4.10 13.67
N TYR A 376 -23.43 -3.30 12.81
CA TYR A 376 -22.01 -3.01 12.81
C TYR A 376 -21.57 -2.39 14.14
N ALA A 377 -22.26 -1.34 14.60
CA ALA A 377 -21.98 -0.70 15.88
C ALA A 377 -22.10 -1.69 17.06
N ALA A 378 -23.09 -2.59 17.04
CA ALA A 378 -23.26 -3.62 18.06
C ALA A 378 -22.14 -4.68 18.02
N ALA A 379 -21.76 -5.13 16.82
CA ALA A 379 -20.65 -6.07 16.63
C ALA A 379 -19.33 -5.45 17.10
N PHE A 380 -19.07 -4.21 16.69
CA PHE A 380 -17.90 -3.47 17.15
C PHE A 380 -17.96 -3.28 18.66
N ALA A 381 -19.08 -2.88 19.26
CA ALA A 381 -19.21 -2.72 20.71
C ALA A 381 -18.91 -4.01 21.49
N ALA A 382 -19.19 -5.19 20.93
CA ALA A 382 -18.88 -6.49 21.54
C ALA A 382 -17.40 -6.91 21.41
N GLU A 383 -16.64 -6.31 20.50
CA GLU A 383 -15.23 -6.64 20.24
C GLU A 383 -14.32 -6.34 21.45
N PRO A 384 -13.43 -7.26 21.87
CA PRO A 384 -12.45 -6.98 22.92
C PRO A 384 -11.51 -5.81 22.59
N ALA A 385 -11.07 -5.05 23.59
CA ALA A 385 -10.11 -3.97 23.40
C ALA A 385 -8.69 -4.53 23.18
N ARG A 386 -8.32 -4.77 21.92
CA ARG A 386 -7.02 -5.34 21.51
C ARG A 386 -6.18 -4.43 20.60
N TYR A 387 -6.38 -3.12 20.66
CA TYR A 387 -5.84 -2.11 19.74
C TYR A 387 -4.52 -1.44 20.20
N GLY A 388 -3.80 -2.05 21.16
CA GLY A 388 -2.56 -1.48 21.67
C GLY A 388 -2.79 -0.13 22.39
N PRO A 389 -2.01 0.93 22.07
CA PRO A 389 -2.16 2.25 22.71
C PRO A 389 -3.41 3.02 22.24
N ILE A 390 -4.00 2.61 21.11
CA ILE A 390 -5.16 3.25 20.52
C ILE A 390 -6.42 2.76 21.23
N SER A 391 -7.32 3.68 21.57
CA SER A 391 -8.61 3.32 22.14
C SER A 391 -9.51 2.70 21.10
N LYS A 392 -10.40 1.81 21.56
CA LYS A 392 -11.46 1.25 20.72
C LYS A 392 -12.31 2.34 20.07
N SER A 393 -12.63 3.42 20.79
CA SER A 393 -13.39 4.55 20.25
C SER A 393 -12.63 5.38 19.21
N ALA A 394 -11.30 5.36 19.23
CA ALA A 394 -10.51 6.04 18.19
C ALA A 394 -10.33 5.16 16.95
N TRP A 395 -10.25 3.85 17.15
CA TRP A 395 -10.36 2.89 16.06
C TRP A 395 -11.80 2.76 15.51
N ASP A 396 -12.77 3.43 16.17
CA ASP A 396 -14.14 3.52 15.68
C ASP A 396 -14.13 4.09 14.27
N HIS A 397 -14.92 3.44 13.43
CA HIS A 397 -14.50 3.13 12.09
C HIS A 397 -14.86 4.23 11.12
N GLU A 398 -14.08 5.29 11.13
CA GLU A 398 -13.93 6.21 10.02
C GLU A 398 -12.43 6.30 9.75
N GLY A 399 -11.94 5.55 8.75
CA GLY A 399 -10.51 5.35 8.56
C GLY A 399 -10.12 5.08 7.12
N TYR A 400 -9.04 5.74 6.71
CA TYR A 400 -8.75 6.17 5.34
C TYR A 400 -8.07 5.09 4.47
N LEU A 401 -7.64 3.95 5.03
CA LEU A 401 -6.91 2.93 4.26
C LEU A 401 -7.52 1.52 4.39
N GLY A 402 -8.53 1.27 3.54
CA GLY A 402 -8.38 0.22 2.52
C GLY A 402 -8.80 -1.23 2.81
N PHE A 403 -9.41 -1.55 3.97
CA PHE A 403 -10.01 -2.89 4.15
C PHE A 403 -11.35 -2.93 4.89
N GLN A 404 -11.76 -1.85 5.56
CA GLN A 404 -12.99 -1.85 6.33
C GLN A 404 -14.23 -1.83 5.40
N PRO A 405 -15.28 -2.63 5.67
CA PRO A 405 -16.46 -2.72 4.80
C PRO A 405 -17.44 -1.55 4.94
N LEU A 406 -17.09 -0.47 5.63
CA LEU A 406 -18.01 0.65 5.92
C LEU A 406 -18.74 1.24 4.70
N PRO A 407 -18.09 1.53 3.56
CA PRO A 407 -18.82 2.11 2.44
C PRO A 407 -19.89 1.12 1.91
N CYS A 408 -19.75 -0.17 2.21
CA CYS A 408 -20.71 -1.22 1.88
C CYS A 408 -22.00 -1.17 2.71
N ILE A 409 -22.04 -0.41 3.81
CA ILE A 409 -23.26 -0.19 4.60
C ILE A 409 -24.33 0.55 3.76
N ALA A 410 -23.88 1.42 2.85
CA ALA A 410 -24.73 2.32 2.09
C ALA A 410 -25.70 1.59 1.15
N SER A 411 -25.34 0.40 0.67
CA SER A 411 -26.06 -0.35 -0.36
C SER A 411 -26.11 -1.86 -0.07
N SER A 412 -26.99 -2.58 -0.77
CA SER A 412 -27.14 -4.03 -0.60
C SER A 412 -26.21 -4.76 -1.56
N TRP A 413 -25.34 -5.62 -1.01
CA TRP A 413 -24.37 -6.39 -1.78
C TRP A 413 -24.63 -7.88 -1.62
N GLU A 414 -24.33 -8.67 -2.64
CA GLU A 414 -24.38 -10.13 -2.52
C GLU A 414 -23.25 -10.63 -1.60
N ASP A 415 -23.47 -11.77 -0.94
CA ASP A 415 -22.43 -12.45 -0.17
C ASP A 415 -21.71 -13.48 -1.05
N ARG A 416 -20.56 -13.08 -1.60
CA ARG A 416 -19.72 -13.93 -2.45
C ARG A 416 -18.26 -13.81 -1.97
N PRO A 417 -17.92 -14.39 -0.81
CA PRO A 417 -16.57 -14.27 -0.27
C PRO A 417 -15.53 -14.79 -1.24
N SER A 418 -14.35 -14.15 -1.28
CA SER A 418 -13.26 -14.50 -2.21
C SER A 418 -12.98 -16.01 -2.23
N TYR A 419 -12.90 -16.60 -1.04
CA TYR A 419 -12.78 -18.04 -0.84
C TYR A 419 -13.50 -18.46 0.45
N PRO A 420 -13.85 -19.75 0.62
CA PRO A 420 -14.49 -20.22 1.85
C PRO A 420 -13.61 -20.01 3.10
N SER A 421 -14.21 -19.60 4.22
CA SER A 421 -13.47 -19.50 5.50
C SER A 421 -12.86 -20.84 5.91
N GLY A 422 -11.67 -20.81 6.47
CA GLY A 422 -10.90 -21.99 6.86
C GLY A 422 -10.16 -22.66 5.69
N THR A 423 -10.13 -22.03 4.52
CA THR A 423 -9.42 -22.54 3.34
C THR A 423 -7.94 -22.82 3.65
N LYS A 424 -7.44 -23.92 3.07
CA LYS A 424 -6.04 -24.36 3.16
C LYS A 424 -5.55 -24.81 1.79
N VAL A 425 -4.82 -23.95 1.09
CA VAL A 425 -4.13 -24.29 -0.15
C VAL A 425 -2.84 -25.04 0.22
N ARG A 426 -2.80 -26.35 -0.04
CA ARG A 426 -1.65 -27.22 0.23
C ARG A 426 -0.96 -27.63 -1.06
N GLY A 427 0.33 -27.91 -1.04
CA GLY A 427 1.04 -28.54 -2.18
C GLY A 427 1.21 -27.62 -3.39
N VAL A 428 1.06 -26.31 -3.20
CA VAL A 428 1.51 -25.27 -4.13
C VAL A 428 2.68 -24.57 -3.44
N PRO A 429 3.90 -24.57 -4.02
CA PRO A 429 5.00 -23.78 -3.49
C PRO A 429 4.58 -22.32 -3.36
N ALA A 430 4.80 -21.73 -2.18
CA ALA A 430 4.48 -20.34 -1.93
C ALA A 430 5.60 -19.58 -1.22
N LEU A 431 5.85 -18.35 -1.65
CA LEU A 431 6.71 -17.37 -0.99
C LEU A 431 5.83 -16.19 -0.52
N ILE A 432 5.92 -15.86 0.77
CA ILE A 432 5.28 -14.69 1.36
C ILE A 432 6.39 -13.78 1.89
N VAL A 433 6.38 -12.53 1.45
CA VAL A 433 7.33 -11.50 1.88
C VAL A 433 6.54 -10.34 2.50
N THR A 434 6.94 -9.90 3.70
CA THR A 434 6.33 -8.73 4.38
C THR A 434 7.39 -7.70 4.73
N GLY A 435 7.00 -6.44 4.88
CA GLY A 435 7.86 -5.37 5.40
C GLY A 435 7.66 -5.17 6.90
N GLU A 436 8.76 -5.05 7.66
CA GLU A 436 8.72 -4.74 9.10
C GLU A 436 8.01 -3.41 9.38
N TYR A 437 8.18 -2.42 8.50
CA TYR A 437 7.63 -1.08 8.63
C TYR A 437 6.23 -0.91 8.04
N ASP A 438 5.61 -1.98 7.53
CA ASP A 438 4.25 -1.87 6.99
C ASP A 438 3.22 -1.68 8.11
N ALA A 439 2.77 -0.43 8.26
CA ALA A 439 1.73 -0.05 9.21
C ALA A 439 0.30 -0.47 8.81
N GLY A 440 0.04 -0.67 7.51
CA GLY A 440 -1.29 -0.99 6.97
C GLY A 440 -1.47 -2.50 6.79
N VAL A 441 -0.59 -3.12 6.03
CA VAL A 441 -0.56 -4.58 5.82
C VAL A 441 0.58 -5.18 6.62
N THR A 442 0.42 -5.14 7.94
CA THR A 442 1.44 -5.54 8.91
C THR A 442 1.98 -6.95 8.69
N PRO A 443 3.16 -7.29 9.26
CA PRO A 443 3.66 -8.67 9.29
C PRO A 443 2.64 -9.72 9.77
N GLU A 444 1.69 -9.37 10.64
CA GLU A 444 0.63 -10.32 11.05
C GLU A 444 -0.31 -10.70 9.89
N ALA A 445 -0.56 -9.81 8.93
CA ALA A 445 -1.33 -10.14 7.72
C ALA A 445 -0.61 -11.21 6.87
N GLY A 446 0.73 -11.12 6.76
CA GLY A 446 1.53 -12.18 6.15
C GLY A 446 1.46 -13.50 6.89
N ARG A 447 1.46 -13.47 8.24
CA ARG A 447 1.27 -14.69 9.05
C ARG A 447 -0.14 -15.29 8.90
N ILE A 448 -1.17 -14.46 8.70
CA ILE A 448 -2.52 -14.92 8.31
C ILE A 448 -2.44 -15.64 6.95
N ALA A 449 -1.81 -15.03 5.95
CA ALA A 449 -1.65 -15.63 4.63
C ALA A 449 -0.89 -16.97 4.66
N SER A 450 0.16 -17.10 5.50
CA SER A 450 0.89 -18.37 5.69
C SER A 450 0.02 -19.48 6.30
N ARG A 451 -1.04 -19.14 7.05
CA ARG A 451 -2.00 -20.13 7.54
C ARG A 451 -2.91 -20.63 6.44
N VAL A 452 -3.16 -19.86 5.38
CA VAL A 452 -3.99 -20.24 4.22
C VAL A 452 -3.16 -20.97 3.17
N LEU A 453 -1.98 -20.45 2.83
CA LEU A 453 -1.00 -21.06 1.92
C LEU A 453 -0.09 -22.02 2.72
N VAL A 454 -0.61 -23.20 3.03
CA VAL A 454 0.06 -24.15 3.92
C VAL A 454 1.35 -24.68 3.29
N GLY A 455 2.46 -24.50 4.01
CA GLY A 455 3.79 -24.86 3.55
C GLY A 455 4.52 -23.72 2.84
N SER A 456 3.97 -22.50 2.87
CA SER A 456 4.66 -21.30 2.38
C SER A 456 5.96 -21.04 3.13
N THR A 457 6.96 -20.51 2.43
CA THR A 457 8.09 -19.82 3.08
C THR A 457 7.69 -18.38 3.39
N TYR A 458 7.84 -17.97 4.66
CA TYR A 458 7.57 -16.60 5.11
C TYR A 458 8.90 -15.87 5.36
N VAL A 459 9.05 -14.67 4.82
CA VAL A 459 10.23 -13.80 5.01
C VAL A 459 9.77 -12.40 5.37
N GLU A 460 10.33 -11.84 6.45
CA GLU A 460 10.06 -10.47 6.88
C GLU A 460 11.30 -9.61 6.62
N LEU A 461 11.17 -8.55 5.83
CA LEU A 461 12.25 -7.65 5.43
C LEU A 461 12.39 -6.50 6.44
N ALA A 462 13.59 -6.35 7.00
CA ALA A 462 13.91 -5.27 7.93
C ALA A 462 13.84 -3.90 7.25
N ALA A 463 13.25 -2.93 7.93
CA ALA A 463 13.10 -1.53 7.49
C ALA A 463 12.44 -1.33 6.11
N VAL A 464 11.64 -2.29 5.66
CA VAL A 464 10.87 -2.20 4.42
C VAL A 464 9.39 -1.96 4.75
N GLY A 465 8.74 -1.10 3.95
CA GLY A 465 7.32 -0.79 4.05
C GLY A 465 6.45 -1.71 3.18
N HIS A 466 5.39 -1.15 2.60
CA HIS A 466 4.41 -1.91 1.81
C HIS A 466 4.98 -2.47 0.48
N ALA A 467 5.87 -1.72 -0.17
CA ALA A 467 6.45 -2.07 -1.47
C ALA A 467 7.59 -3.11 -1.36
N THR A 468 7.29 -4.30 -0.86
CA THR A 468 8.29 -5.34 -0.53
C THR A 468 9.10 -5.86 -1.71
N TRP A 469 8.57 -5.76 -2.93
CA TRP A 469 9.26 -6.19 -4.14
C TRP A 469 10.25 -5.15 -4.68
N PHE A 470 10.00 -3.88 -4.42
CA PHE A 470 10.69 -2.75 -5.05
C PHE A 470 11.61 -2.00 -4.08
N THR A 471 11.48 -2.23 -2.77
CA THR A 471 12.31 -1.57 -1.76
C THR A 471 13.55 -2.43 -1.45
N GLY A 472 14.72 -1.97 -1.91
CA GLY A 472 15.97 -2.72 -1.79
C GLY A 472 16.01 -3.96 -2.70
N SER A 473 17.11 -4.72 -2.66
CA SER A 473 17.31 -5.86 -3.57
C SER A 473 16.84 -7.20 -3.04
N CYS A 474 16.66 -7.34 -1.71
CA CYS A 474 16.40 -8.65 -1.10
C CYS A 474 15.08 -9.27 -1.58
N GLY A 475 13.98 -8.49 -1.61
CA GLY A 475 12.69 -8.96 -2.10
C GLY A 475 12.75 -9.46 -3.55
N THR A 476 13.39 -8.67 -4.43
CA THR A 476 13.61 -9.02 -5.84
C THR A 476 14.40 -10.31 -6.01
N VAL A 477 15.54 -10.45 -5.30
CA VAL A 477 16.40 -11.64 -5.41
C VAL A 477 15.68 -12.90 -4.95
N LEU A 478 14.95 -12.82 -3.83
CA LEU A 478 14.18 -13.95 -3.31
C LEU A 478 13.06 -14.35 -4.28
N LEU A 479 12.35 -13.37 -4.85
CA LEU A 479 11.28 -13.58 -5.82
C LEU A 479 11.79 -14.27 -7.09
N GLN A 480 12.81 -13.70 -7.74
CA GLN A 480 13.36 -14.24 -8.98
C GLN A 480 13.88 -15.67 -8.79
N ARG A 481 14.66 -15.90 -7.71
CA ARG A 481 15.17 -17.22 -7.37
C ARG A 481 14.06 -18.23 -7.12
N PHE A 482 13.02 -17.82 -6.39
CA PHE A 482 11.90 -18.69 -6.07
C PHE A 482 11.12 -19.09 -7.33
N ILE A 483 10.86 -18.18 -8.27
CA ILE A 483 10.18 -18.52 -9.53
C ILE A 483 11.05 -19.48 -10.37
N GLN A 484 12.35 -19.26 -10.43
CA GLN A 484 13.27 -20.10 -11.21
C GLN A 484 13.43 -21.50 -10.61
N THR A 485 13.52 -21.62 -9.29
CA THR A 485 13.97 -22.86 -8.63
C THR A 485 12.94 -23.52 -7.71
N LEU A 486 11.82 -22.83 -7.42
CA LEU A 486 10.86 -23.16 -6.36
C LEU A 486 11.45 -23.24 -4.95
N ALA A 487 12.67 -22.71 -4.77
CA ALA A 487 13.38 -22.63 -3.52
C ALA A 487 13.78 -21.17 -3.23
N VAL A 488 13.54 -20.73 -2.00
CA VAL A 488 13.86 -19.35 -1.56
C VAL A 488 15.36 -19.19 -1.32
N GLY A 489 16.04 -20.27 -0.90
CA GLY A 489 17.48 -20.26 -0.63
C GLY A 489 17.84 -19.47 0.63
N ASP A 490 18.97 -18.75 0.59
CA ASP A 490 19.43 -17.92 1.71
C ASP A 490 18.59 -16.64 1.87
N THR A 491 18.02 -16.46 3.05
CA THR A 491 17.20 -15.30 3.42
C THR A 491 17.96 -14.31 4.34
N SER A 492 19.27 -14.47 4.48
CA SER A 492 20.10 -13.63 5.37
C SER A 492 19.99 -12.13 5.05
N CYS A 493 19.80 -11.77 3.77
CA CYS A 493 19.59 -10.38 3.33
C CYS A 493 18.39 -9.70 3.98
N ALA A 494 17.37 -10.47 4.42
CA ALA A 494 16.16 -9.91 5.01
C ALA A 494 16.43 -9.21 6.35
N ARG A 495 17.56 -9.52 7.00
CA ARG A 495 18.01 -8.88 8.24
C ARG A 495 18.82 -7.61 8.01
N THR A 496 19.21 -7.33 6.78
CA THR A 496 19.96 -6.14 6.40
C THR A 496 18.98 -5.10 5.87
N PRO A 497 18.73 -4.01 6.61
CA PRO A 497 17.95 -2.90 6.11
C PRO A 497 18.48 -2.45 4.75
N PRO A 498 17.60 -2.08 3.79
CA PRO A 498 18.04 -1.27 2.67
C PRO A 498 18.54 0.09 3.17
N ALA A 499 18.90 0.98 2.24
CA ALA A 499 19.03 2.40 2.57
C ALA A 499 17.78 2.85 3.33
N GLY A 500 17.96 3.47 4.50
CA GLY A 500 16.86 3.93 5.33
C GLY A 500 16.71 5.43 5.29
N TRP A 501 15.69 5.91 5.97
CA TRP A 501 15.41 7.33 6.05
C TRP A 501 15.84 7.87 7.40
N TRP A 502 16.46 9.05 7.35
CA TRP A 502 16.81 9.78 8.54
C TRP A 502 15.54 10.18 9.30
N MET A 503 15.51 9.89 10.59
CA MET A 503 14.42 10.30 11.48
C MET A 503 14.95 11.41 12.40
N PRO A 504 14.25 12.55 12.50
CA PRO A 504 14.74 13.66 13.32
C PRO A 504 14.93 13.22 14.77
N GLY A 505 15.96 13.76 15.43
CA GLY A 505 16.14 13.55 16.86
C GLY A 505 15.16 14.37 17.69
N SER A 506 14.72 15.51 17.18
CA SER A 506 13.73 16.37 17.83
C SER A 506 13.25 17.45 16.85
N PHE A 507 12.14 18.12 17.16
CA PHE A 507 11.72 19.34 16.48
C PHE A 507 11.96 20.57 17.38
N PRO A 508 13.16 21.19 17.35
CA PRO A 508 13.44 22.35 18.19
C PRO A 508 12.70 23.59 17.68
N LEU A 509 12.05 24.33 18.58
CA LEU A 509 11.34 25.56 18.21
C LEU A 509 12.29 26.66 17.70
N THR A 510 13.50 26.72 18.26
CA THR A 510 14.56 27.70 17.94
C THR A 510 15.90 26.99 17.82
N ALA A 511 16.85 27.57 17.09
CA ALA A 511 18.20 27.02 16.98
C ALA A 511 18.90 26.85 18.34
N ALA A 512 18.63 27.71 19.31
CA ALA A 512 19.16 27.58 20.67
C ALA A 512 18.73 26.29 21.40
N ALA A 513 17.62 25.66 20.98
CA ALA A 513 17.10 24.42 21.55
C ALA A 513 17.59 23.16 20.82
N ALA A 514 18.29 23.32 19.68
CA ALA A 514 18.84 22.19 18.94
C ALA A 514 20.01 21.53 19.72
N PRO A 515 20.25 20.23 19.53
CA PRO A 515 21.48 19.60 19.99
C PRO A 515 22.68 20.18 19.21
N PRO A 516 23.86 20.34 19.83
CA PRO A 516 25.03 20.86 19.13
C PRO A 516 25.77 19.76 18.35
N ALA A 517 25.94 19.93 17.04
CA ALA A 517 26.68 18.99 16.18
C ALA A 517 28.14 18.78 16.63
N ARG A 518 28.74 17.62 16.32
CA ARG A 518 30.15 17.36 16.66
C ARG A 518 31.05 18.15 15.70
N GLN A 519 31.95 18.99 16.22
CA GLN A 519 32.93 19.66 15.37
C GLN A 519 34.06 18.69 15.00
N THR A 520 34.42 18.65 13.73
CA THR A 520 35.47 17.77 13.19
C THR A 520 36.66 18.52 12.61
N ALA A 521 36.47 19.78 12.16
CA ALA A 521 37.56 20.61 11.66
C ALA A 521 37.34 22.12 11.88
N GLY A 522 38.42 22.89 11.73
CA GLY A 522 38.45 24.35 11.88
C GLY A 522 38.72 24.84 13.31
N PRO A 523 38.74 26.17 13.53
CA PRO A 523 38.94 26.75 14.86
C PRO A 523 37.76 26.41 15.80
N PRO A 524 37.94 26.41 17.14
CA PRO A 524 36.89 26.04 18.08
C PRO A 524 35.57 26.83 17.86
N ALA A 525 34.47 26.09 17.72
CA ALA A 525 33.13 26.64 17.54
C ALA A 525 32.41 26.84 18.88
N THR A 526 31.64 27.92 18.98
CA THR A 526 30.69 28.08 20.09
C THR A 526 29.55 27.08 19.97
N THR A 527 28.84 26.82 21.08
CA THR A 527 27.65 25.97 21.06
C THR A 527 26.61 26.44 20.05
N ASP A 528 26.43 27.74 19.89
CA ASP A 528 25.44 28.29 18.95
C ASP A 528 25.80 28.01 17.49
N VAL A 529 27.07 28.06 17.12
CA VAL A 529 27.50 27.69 15.75
C VAL A 529 27.30 26.19 15.51
N ARG A 530 27.59 25.35 16.51
CA ARG A 530 27.34 23.90 16.43
C ARG A 530 25.86 23.56 16.28
N ARG A 531 24.99 24.30 16.97
CA ARG A 531 23.53 24.20 16.85
C ARG A 531 23.03 24.69 15.50
N LEU A 532 23.59 25.79 14.98
CA LEU A 532 23.28 26.29 13.65
C LEU A 532 23.60 25.26 12.57
N ALA A 533 24.72 24.53 12.72
CA ALA A 533 25.06 23.43 11.82
C ALA A 533 24.01 22.31 11.86
N THR A 534 23.51 21.97 13.05
CA THR A 534 22.42 20.98 13.21
C THR A 534 21.16 21.44 12.51
N VAL A 535 20.66 22.64 12.82
CA VAL A 535 19.45 23.19 12.19
C VAL A 535 19.57 23.27 10.66
N THR A 536 20.76 23.58 10.16
CA THR A 536 21.02 23.61 8.72
C THR A 536 20.87 22.23 8.10
N ALA A 537 21.48 21.19 8.69
CA ALA A 537 21.34 19.82 8.20
C ALA A 537 19.88 19.34 8.28
N GLU A 538 19.21 19.56 9.42
CA GLU A 538 17.82 19.13 9.64
C GLU A 538 16.87 19.79 8.62
N THR A 539 17.08 21.08 8.31
CA THR A 539 16.26 21.78 7.30
C THR A 539 16.44 21.19 5.90
N VAL A 540 17.67 20.80 5.54
CA VAL A 540 17.96 20.18 4.23
C VAL A 540 17.42 18.75 4.17
N MET A 541 17.54 17.98 5.24
CA MET A 541 17.02 16.60 5.26
C MET A 541 15.49 16.57 5.29
N ASP A 542 14.85 17.45 6.06
CA ASP A 542 13.39 17.60 6.11
C ASP A 542 12.81 17.90 4.72
N GLY A 543 13.39 18.87 4.00
CA GLY A 543 12.98 19.21 2.64
C GLY A 543 13.14 18.08 1.63
N LEU A 544 14.27 17.37 1.68
CA LEU A 544 14.52 16.22 0.80
C LEU A 544 13.53 15.09 1.06
N GLN A 545 13.30 14.76 2.33
CA GLN A 545 12.42 13.67 2.73
C GLN A 545 10.97 13.95 2.32
N HIS A 546 10.49 15.17 2.53
CA HIS A 546 9.10 15.54 2.22
C HIS A 546 8.83 15.62 0.71
N ILE A 547 9.77 16.15 -0.09
CA ILE A 547 9.64 16.11 -1.56
C ILE A 547 9.70 14.68 -2.11
N ALA A 548 10.67 13.88 -1.66
CA ALA A 548 10.87 12.54 -2.20
C ALA A 548 9.75 11.56 -1.80
N SER A 549 9.04 11.81 -0.70
CA SER A 549 8.02 10.90 -0.16
C SER A 549 6.66 10.97 -0.85
N ILE A 550 6.29 12.14 -1.38
CA ILE A 550 4.89 12.47 -1.73
C ILE A 550 4.77 12.90 -3.20
N SER A 551 5.80 12.62 -4.02
CA SER A 551 5.80 12.83 -5.47
C SER A 551 5.38 14.25 -5.89
N GLY A 552 5.77 15.25 -5.09
CA GLY A 552 5.43 16.66 -5.30
C GLY A 552 6.57 17.47 -5.89
N LEU A 553 6.26 18.46 -6.72
CA LEU A 553 7.24 19.43 -7.24
C LEU A 553 7.55 20.55 -6.23
N VAL A 554 6.76 20.69 -5.17
CA VAL A 554 6.88 21.72 -4.14
C VAL A 554 6.56 21.09 -2.79
N ALA A 555 7.32 21.45 -1.75
CA ALA A 555 7.04 21.15 -0.36
C ALA A 555 7.20 22.38 0.54
N GLY A 556 6.41 22.45 1.61
CA GLY A 556 6.54 23.48 2.65
C GLY A 556 7.61 23.11 3.67
N GLY A 557 8.46 24.06 4.06
CA GLY A 557 9.31 23.86 5.25
C GLY A 557 8.45 23.79 6.52
N LEU A 558 8.86 22.99 7.51
CA LEU A 558 8.11 22.78 8.77
C LEU A 558 7.57 24.08 9.42
N ARG A 559 8.32 25.18 9.33
CA ARG A 559 7.98 26.49 9.93
C ARG A 559 8.02 27.64 8.93
N GLY A 560 7.87 27.32 7.65
CA GLY A 560 7.82 28.29 6.56
C GLY A 560 8.96 28.14 5.55
N GLY A 561 8.87 28.94 4.49
CA GLY A 561 9.65 28.76 3.27
C GLY A 561 9.19 27.53 2.48
N THR A 562 9.83 27.31 1.34
CA THR A 562 9.48 26.23 0.41
C THR A 562 10.72 25.49 -0.03
N VAL A 563 10.51 24.25 -0.45
CA VAL A 563 11.47 23.43 -1.18
C VAL A 563 10.80 23.05 -2.48
N THR A 564 11.53 23.08 -3.60
CA THR A 564 10.99 22.74 -4.92
C THR A 564 11.90 21.74 -5.61
N TYR A 565 11.32 20.89 -6.46
CA TYR A 565 12.02 19.94 -7.30
C TYR A 565 11.88 20.37 -8.77
N ASP A 566 13.01 20.58 -9.43
CA ASP A 566 13.12 20.93 -10.84
C ASP A 566 14.07 19.95 -11.54
N ASP A 567 13.50 18.98 -12.25
CA ASP A 567 14.23 17.93 -12.96
C ASP A 567 15.09 18.44 -14.13
N SER A 568 14.88 19.68 -14.56
CA SER A 568 15.69 20.34 -15.58
C SER A 568 17.00 20.93 -15.04
N SER A 569 17.18 20.97 -13.71
CA SER A 569 18.33 21.55 -13.04
C SER A 569 19.36 20.49 -12.62
N GLU A 570 20.66 20.79 -12.78
CA GLU A 570 21.76 19.98 -12.23
C GLU A 570 21.69 19.84 -10.69
N ARG A 571 21.01 20.78 -10.01
CA ARG A 571 20.72 20.76 -8.57
C ARG A 571 19.21 20.88 -8.39
N PRO A 572 18.48 19.75 -8.52
CA PRO A 572 17.04 19.78 -8.71
C PRO A 572 16.28 20.24 -7.46
N PHE A 573 16.86 20.11 -6.27
CA PHE A 573 16.22 20.54 -5.03
C PHE A 573 16.59 21.97 -4.66
N VAL A 574 15.63 22.89 -4.74
CA VAL A 574 15.83 24.32 -4.47
C VAL A 574 15.06 24.74 -3.23
N TYR A 575 15.78 25.33 -2.28
CA TYR A 575 15.28 25.79 -0.98
C TYR A 575 15.13 27.31 -1.02
N ASP A 576 13.92 27.80 -0.75
CA ASP A 576 13.65 29.22 -0.57
C ASP A 576 13.18 29.52 0.84
N ALA A 577 14.12 30.05 1.64
CA ALA A 577 13.93 30.46 3.01
C ALA A 577 13.27 29.38 3.88
N ALA A 578 13.53 28.11 3.57
CA ALA A 578 12.99 26.96 4.27
C ALA A 578 13.41 26.97 5.74
N ARG A 579 12.50 26.54 6.62
CA ARG A 579 12.66 26.63 8.07
C ARG A 579 12.28 25.33 8.77
N PHE A 580 13.25 24.70 9.42
CA PHE A 580 12.99 23.68 10.42
C PHE A 580 12.71 24.29 11.81
N THR A 581 13.42 25.38 12.15
CA THR A 581 13.19 26.20 13.36
C THR A 581 12.58 27.55 13.00
N ARG A 582 11.89 28.20 13.94
CA ARG A 582 11.20 29.47 13.63
C ARG A 582 12.16 30.63 13.32
N ASP A 583 13.41 30.51 13.73
CA ASP A 583 14.39 31.58 13.79
C ASP A 583 15.49 31.48 12.72
N VAL A 584 15.72 30.31 12.14
CA VAL A 584 16.74 30.11 11.09
C VAL A 584 16.06 29.81 9.75
N SER A 585 16.50 30.48 8.68
CA SER A 585 16.11 30.16 7.31
C SER A 585 17.30 29.68 6.49
N VAL A 586 17.06 28.68 5.66
CA VAL A 586 18.04 28.08 4.75
C VAL A 586 17.54 28.28 3.31
N SER A 587 18.35 28.94 2.48
CA SER A 587 18.09 29.07 1.03
C SER A 587 19.26 28.54 0.24
N GLY A 588 19.04 27.87 -0.89
CA GLY A 588 20.11 27.30 -1.70
C GLY A 588 19.63 26.14 -2.55
N SER A 589 20.55 25.29 -3.00
CA SER A 589 20.17 24.11 -3.75
C SER A 589 21.10 22.93 -3.51
N THR A 590 20.58 21.74 -3.78
CA THR A 590 21.31 20.49 -3.60
C THR A 590 21.01 19.48 -4.69
N THR A 591 21.98 18.61 -4.93
CA THR A 591 21.73 17.32 -5.58
C THR A 591 21.36 16.28 -4.52
N TRP A 592 20.65 15.26 -4.97
CA TRP A 592 20.48 14.01 -4.24
C TRP A 592 20.76 12.86 -5.21
N THR A 593 21.65 11.98 -4.80
CA THR A 593 21.84 10.66 -5.41
C THR A 593 21.74 9.61 -4.31
N PRO A 594 21.60 8.32 -4.66
CA PRO A 594 21.75 7.26 -3.68
C PRO A 594 23.05 7.36 -2.87
N ASP A 595 24.14 7.87 -3.46
CA ASP A 595 25.45 8.05 -2.81
C ASP A 595 25.53 9.25 -1.86
N GLY A 596 24.54 10.15 -1.87
CA GLY A 596 24.38 11.19 -0.88
C GLY A 596 23.90 12.54 -1.41
N ILE A 597 24.04 13.54 -0.55
CA ILE A 597 23.67 14.93 -0.77
C ILE A 597 24.95 15.73 -1.07
N ASP A 598 24.89 16.66 -2.01
CA ASP A 598 25.86 17.76 -2.14
C ASP A 598 25.08 19.06 -2.38
N GLY A 599 25.06 19.93 -1.38
CA GLY A 599 24.29 21.18 -1.41
C GLY A 599 25.07 22.38 -0.90
N THR A 600 24.75 23.55 -1.45
CA THR A 600 25.28 24.84 -0.99
C THR A 600 24.14 25.77 -0.63
N PHE A 601 24.25 26.37 0.56
CA PHE A 601 23.16 27.12 1.17
C PHE A 601 23.64 28.43 1.80
N THR A 602 22.74 29.39 1.87
CA THR A 602 22.80 30.59 2.69
C THR A 602 21.92 30.37 3.91
N VAL A 603 22.52 30.52 5.09
CA VAL A 603 21.84 30.37 6.38
C VAL A 603 21.72 31.73 7.03
N ARG A 604 20.50 32.15 7.36
CA ARG A 604 20.22 33.44 8.02
C ARG A 604 19.61 33.21 9.40
N THR A 605 20.12 33.91 10.40
CA THR A 605 19.59 33.92 11.77
C THR A 605 18.89 35.26 12.09
N PRO A 606 18.12 35.37 13.20
CA PRO A 606 17.43 36.62 13.53
C PRO A 606 18.39 37.77 13.84
N ALA A 607 19.62 37.47 14.25
CA ALA A 607 20.65 38.46 14.53
C ALA A 607 21.25 39.10 13.25
N GLY A 608 20.71 38.79 12.06
CA GLY A 608 21.23 39.24 10.77
C GLY A 608 22.50 38.50 10.32
N THR A 609 22.97 37.54 11.14
CA THR A 609 24.10 36.69 10.80
C THR A 609 23.79 35.87 9.56
N THR A 610 24.61 36.04 8.53
CA THR A 610 24.57 35.25 7.30
C THR A 610 25.81 34.36 7.25
N ALA A 611 25.60 33.05 7.12
CA ALA A 611 26.66 32.07 6.89
C ALA A 611 26.43 31.36 5.56
N THR A 612 27.50 31.02 4.85
CA THR A 612 27.43 30.05 3.75
C THR A 612 27.64 28.66 4.33
N ALA A 613 26.75 27.73 4.00
CA ALA A 613 26.83 26.34 4.41
C ALA A 613 27.05 25.44 3.19
N THR A 614 27.86 24.40 3.37
CA THR A 614 27.91 23.27 2.45
C THR A 614 27.48 22.03 3.21
N VAL A 615 26.47 21.32 2.72
CA VAL A 615 25.94 20.08 3.32
C VAL A 615 26.30 18.93 2.39
N ARG A 616 27.00 17.93 2.92
CA ARG A 616 27.46 16.76 2.16
C ARG A 616 27.30 15.46 2.93
N GLY A 617 27.10 14.37 2.21
CA GLY A 617 27.22 13.03 2.76
C GLY A 617 25.99 12.15 2.52
N ALA A 618 26.08 10.92 3.00
CA ALA A 618 25.10 9.88 2.76
C ALA A 618 24.15 9.78 3.95
N PHE A 619 22.97 10.41 3.86
CA PHE A 619 22.01 10.41 4.96
C PHE A 619 21.13 9.16 4.99
N THR A 620 20.97 8.47 3.85
CA THR A 620 20.16 7.25 3.75
C THR A 620 20.96 5.95 3.90
N HIS A 621 22.29 6.04 3.90
CA HIS A 621 23.14 4.86 4.09
C HIS A 621 23.22 4.49 5.55
N LEU A 622 23.19 3.19 5.83
CA LEU A 622 23.38 2.66 7.17
C LEU A 622 24.77 3.03 7.71
N GLY A 623 24.81 3.71 8.85
CA GLY A 623 26.04 4.27 9.43
C GLY A 623 26.56 5.49 8.68
N GLY A 624 25.75 6.08 7.82
CA GLY A 624 26.08 7.27 7.06
C GLY A 624 26.27 8.50 7.96
N THR A 625 26.93 9.53 7.44
CA THR A 625 27.13 10.79 8.15
C THR A 625 26.84 11.97 7.24
N VAL A 626 26.33 13.04 7.83
CA VAL A 626 26.12 14.32 7.16
C VAL A 626 27.11 15.32 7.71
N THR A 627 27.92 15.86 6.82
CA THR A 627 28.89 16.92 7.11
C THR A 627 28.29 18.27 6.76
N VAL A 628 28.35 19.21 7.70
CA VAL A 628 28.00 20.61 7.49
C VAL A 628 29.25 21.46 7.64
N THR A 629 29.61 22.20 6.61
CA THR A 629 30.70 23.19 6.67
C THR A 629 30.11 24.59 6.65
N LEU A 630 30.24 25.32 7.75
CA LEU A 630 29.81 26.71 7.87
C LEU A 630 30.96 27.67 7.64
N ARG A 631 30.71 28.71 6.84
CA ARG A 631 31.61 29.82 6.57
C ARG A 631 30.97 31.14 7.02
N GLN A 632 31.57 31.76 8.02
CA GLN A 632 31.11 33.04 8.57
C GLN A 632 32.30 33.81 9.15
N ASN A 633 32.36 35.14 8.94
CA ASN A 633 33.39 36.02 9.53
C ASN A 633 34.83 35.53 9.27
N ASN A 634 35.14 35.12 8.02
CA ASN A 634 36.42 34.52 7.61
C ASN A 634 36.84 33.25 8.37
N ARG A 635 35.90 32.59 9.08
CA ARG A 635 36.13 31.28 9.70
C ARG A 635 35.38 30.21 8.92
N THR A 636 36.06 29.09 8.70
CA THR A 636 35.47 27.86 8.14
C THR A 636 35.51 26.79 9.21
N GLN A 637 34.35 26.22 9.54
CA GLN A 637 34.19 25.21 10.59
C GLN A 637 33.34 24.08 10.05
N THR A 638 33.77 22.84 10.32
CA THR A 638 33.13 21.64 9.80
C THR A 638 32.59 20.81 10.96
N PHE A 639 31.37 20.33 10.78
CA PHE A 639 30.61 19.58 11.76
C PHE A 639 30.09 18.30 11.14
N GLU A 640 29.87 17.30 11.98
CA GLU A 640 29.33 16.01 11.60
C GLU A 640 28.08 15.70 12.42
N LEU A 641 27.08 15.19 11.72
CA LEU A 641 25.83 14.66 12.27
C LEU A 641 25.68 13.19 11.85
N PRO A 642 25.09 12.35 12.71
CA PRO A 642 24.73 11.00 12.31
C PRO A 642 23.66 11.02 11.21
N GLY A 643 23.81 10.17 10.20
CA GLY A 643 22.77 9.85 9.21
C GLY A 643 21.85 8.73 9.71
N TYR A 644 21.39 7.87 8.79
CA TYR A 644 20.65 6.64 9.08
C TYR A 644 21.52 5.59 9.79
#